data_AF-A0A2W6CGA6-F1
#
_entry.id   AF-A0A2W6CGA6-F1
#
_cell.length_a   1.000
_cell.length_b   1.000
_cell.length_c   1.000
_cell.angle_alpha   90.00
_cell.angle_beta   90.00
_cell.angle_gamma   90.00
#
_symmetry.space_group_name_H-M   'P 1'
#
loop_
_entity.id
_entity.type
_entity.pdbx_description
1 polymer ?
#
loop_
_entity_poly.entity_id
_entity_poly.type
_entity_poly.pdbx_seq_one_letter_code
_entity_poly.pdbx_strand_id
1 'polypeptide(L)'
;MRSKKIGSFSRLLGCAAVAAALLVALPMAAVAGAPPRAHQADRHDAAAPKGPVGWDIYRHLDRLAQIPVGVQTKQFSSFDRSGGNGDFRHCLRSGPSGSCVLAEHAGAGEIASIWATDIYNGDAGNVTNAGNLHVILDGRTVLDAPFQDIADGKLGAPFVYPVVANDTQSSGGVYIIAPMPFRSSMLVYTDHDPNYYHVTYRAFADAAGVSTFNPSDKATDVIAKLKAAGTADPKPAQPDTYTAQQSFRVGPGQTARLGAVHGTGAISALQLRIPQLVGPPAPTYVADDGRAFGLDGGASSQFTVAIDPHNQGVRLTRRLDAEVGAQVADVYVDGQRVAQWAPNATQSGCTWANESVNLPASATAGKSKITIRNVFVSSSNDFNEFTYWVDSMVNGQPVRTDTVDVGPNHTANEAAHGYTITQQTFSGVRNFCYPPSTQDQGAVLASDDVLQHVRLRISFDGQRTVDAPLGQFFGSGLGLYQVRALMYGIDPARQTLSSWWPMPYRRDATVELYNASQHTASGVATVASAPSYRAAEGLGPHGSSGYFRATASGGPTTPGQDHVFLHAAGHGKFVGVTHTMVGPATRAYLEGDERVYVDGSRTPQIHGTGTEDFYQGGWYFDRGPFSDPLNGNPAHEGGQYSCPPGTDCTSTYRSMLADAVPFASSLTFGIEHGPVDDVPATYSSTAYWYGQPSAAQTTSDTLSVGDPASEAAHRYTSSNPGAASTLTDTYEGN
;
A
#
# COMPACT_ATOMS: atom_id res chain seq x y z
N MET A 1 50.17 -40.86 46.80
CA MET A 1 50.29 -41.39 48.20
C MET A 1 48.93 -41.14 48.88
N ARG A 2 48.32 -42.05 49.66
CA ARG A 2 48.53 -42.29 51.12
C ARG A 2 48.76 -40.98 51.91
N SER A 3 48.06 -40.65 53.01
CA SER A 3 47.08 -41.41 53.82
C SER A 3 46.23 -40.50 54.77
N LYS A 4 45.11 -41.05 55.30
CA LYS A 4 44.61 -41.09 56.71
C LYS A 4 45.30 -40.19 57.79
N LYS A 5 44.69 -39.72 58.91
CA LYS A 5 43.36 -39.89 59.58
C LYS A 5 43.23 -39.04 60.89
N ILE A 6 42.01 -38.89 61.45
CA ILE A 6 41.65 -38.72 62.91
C ILE A 6 42.09 -37.38 63.57
N GLY A 7 41.45 -36.80 64.61
CA GLY A 7 40.23 -37.08 65.43
C GLY A 7 39.90 -35.81 66.28
N SER A 8 38.78 -35.57 66.98
CA SER A 8 37.85 -36.36 67.83
C SER A 8 37.92 -35.87 69.31
N PHE A 9 36.81 -36.01 70.06
CA PHE A 9 36.51 -35.58 71.46
C PHE A 9 36.09 -34.08 71.63
N SER A 10 34.92 -33.70 72.19
CA SER A 10 34.17 -34.06 73.45
C SER A 10 34.57 -33.17 74.66
N ARG A 11 33.71 -32.79 75.64
CA ARG A 11 32.38 -33.33 76.07
C ARG A 11 31.68 -32.43 77.13
N LEU A 12 30.35 -32.64 77.35
CA LEU A 12 29.53 -32.29 78.56
C LEU A 12 29.35 -30.76 78.83
N LEU A 13 28.37 -30.25 79.60
CA LEU A 13 27.18 -30.74 80.36
C LEU A 13 26.11 -29.60 80.30
N GLY A 14 24.79 -29.70 80.49
CA GLY A 14 23.80 -30.76 80.83
C GLY A 14 22.38 -30.19 80.53
N CYS A 15 21.33 -30.30 81.35
CA CYS A 15 20.65 -31.44 81.99
C CYS A 15 19.52 -30.93 82.94
N ALA A 16 18.27 -30.93 82.48
CA ALA A 16 17.06 -31.04 83.31
C ALA A 16 15.93 -31.62 82.44
N ALA A 17 15.12 -32.56 82.95
CA ALA A 17 14.17 -33.31 82.12
C ALA A 17 12.94 -33.81 82.92
N VAL A 18 11.82 -33.96 82.21
CA VAL A 18 10.66 -34.77 82.60
C VAL A 18 10.26 -35.60 81.38
N ALA A 19 9.83 -36.85 81.57
CA ALA A 19 9.81 -37.87 80.52
C ALA A 19 8.41 -38.20 79.99
N ALA A 20 8.36 -38.54 78.70
CA ALA A 20 7.29 -39.32 78.08
C ALA A 20 7.88 -40.21 76.97
N ALA A 21 7.38 -41.44 76.86
CA ALA A 21 7.80 -42.45 75.89
C ALA A 21 6.59 -43.41 75.67
N LEU A 22 6.41 -44.11 74.56
CA LEU A 22 7.21 -44.26 73.33
C LEU A 22 6.24 -44.77 72.22
N LEU A 23 6.42 -44.38 70.93
CA LEU A 23 6.24 -45.24 69.72
C LEU A 23 6.25 -44.47 68.39
N VAL A 24 7.46 -44.40 67.80
CA VAL A 24 7.80 -44.51 66.37
C VAL A 24 6.82 -43.97 65.32
N ALA A 25 7.21 -42.84 64.72
CA ALA A 25 7.07 -42.57 63.29
C ALA A 25 8.34 -41.83 62.80
N LEU A 26 8.81 -42.11 61.58
CA LEU A 26 9.99 -41.46 60.99
C LEU A 26 9.57 -40.19 60.23
N PRO A 27 10.01 -38.98 60.63
CA PRO A 27 9.88 -37.80 59.80
C PRO A 27 10.97 -37.82 58.72
N MET A 28 10.59 -37.70 57.45
CA MET A 28 11.55 -37.32 56.40
C MET A 28 12.02 -35.88 56.66
N ALA A 29 13.33 -35.64 56.54
CA ALA A 29 13.88 -34.30 56.72
C ALA A 29 13.39 -33.37 55.60
N ALA A 30 12.62 -32.34 55.98
CA ALA A 30 12.23 -31.29 55.06
C ALA A 30 13.49 -30.52 54.60
N VAL A 31 13.84 -30.62 53.32
CA VAL A 31 14.80 -29.71 52.71
C VAL A 31 14.19 -28.31 52.78
N ALA A 32 14.91 -27.37 53.38
CA ALA A 32 14.45 -25.99 53.49
C ALA A 32 14.39 -25.33 52.11
N GLY A 33 13.25 -25.43 51.46
CA GLY A 33 12.95 -24.63 50.27
C GLY A 33 13.05 -23.17 50.64
N ALA A 34 13.88 -22.41 49.90
CA ALA A 34 13.81 -20.96 49.96
C ALA A 34 12.36 -20.53 49.67
N PRO A 35 11.82 -19.50 50.37
CA PRO A 35 10.50 -19.00 50.03
C PRO A 35 10.48 -18.66 48.53
N PRO A 36 9.39 -18.97 47.81
CA PRO A 36 9.30 -18.57 46.41
C PRO A 36 9.56 -17.07 46.34
N ARG A 37 10.52 -16.65 45.52
CA ARG A 37 10.67 -15.23 45.21
C ARG A 37 9.33 -14.80 44.63
N ALA A 38 8.55 -14.06 45.41
CA ALA A 38 7.46 -13.29 44.86
C ALA A 38 8.10 -12.40 43.80
N HIS A 39 7.84 -12.69 42.52
CA HIS A 39 8.06 -11.68 41.51
C HIS A 39 7.28 -10.45 41.97
N GLN A 40 8.00 -9.35 42.20
CA GLN A 40 7.37 -8.04 42.12
C GLN A 40 6.92 -7.90 40.67
N ALA A 41 5.69 -8.38 40.40
CA ALA A 41 5.03 -8.10 39.15
C ALA A 41 4.96 -6.59 38.98
N ASP A 42 5.26 -6.12 37.78
CA ASP A 42 5.31 -4.69 37.44
C ASP A 42 3.92 -4.06 37.55
N ARG A 43 3.53 -3.73 38.79
CA ARG A 43 2.30 -3.02 39.15
C ARG A 43 2.42 -1.53 38.83
N HIS A 44 2.81 -1.19 37.60
CA HIS A 44 2.59 0.13 37.00
C HIS A 44 2.77 0.05 35.48
N ASP A 45 1.87 -0.66 34.80
CA ASP A 45 1.54 -0.39 33.40
C ASP A 45 0.14 -0.97 33.06
N ALA A 46 -0.89 -0.38 33.69
CA ALA A 46 -2.25 -0.54 33.18
C ALA A 46 -2.32 0.23 31.85
N ALA A 47 -2.54 -0.49 30.74
CA ALA A 47 -2.53 0.10 29.41
C ALA A 47 -3.45 1.33 29.35
N ALA A 48 -2.90 2.48 28.96
CA ALA A 48 -3.66 3.71 28.84
C ALA A 48 -4.92 3.47 27.98
N PRO A 49 -6.13 3.87 28.41
CA PRO A 49 -7.38 3.48 27.74
C PRO A 49 -7.42 3.84 26.24
N LYS A 50 -6.75 4.94 25.87
CA LYS A 50 -6.61 5.46 24.49
C LYS A 50 -5.51 4.80 23.64
N GLY A 51 -4.83 3.77 24.16
CA GLY A 51 -3.74 3.07 23.47
C GLY A 51 -2.41 3.83 23.48
N PRO A 52 -1.44 3.44 22.62
CA PRO A 52 -0.20 4.21 22.39
C PRO A 52 -0.48 5.58 21.75
N VAL A 53 0.40 6.55 21.99
CA VAL A 53 0.30 7.96 21.57
C VAL A 53 1.67 8.44 21.09
N GLY A 54 1.72 9.24 20.03
CA GLY A 54 2.96 9.68 19.38
C GLY A 54 3.74 8.53 18.75
N TRP A 55 5.07 8.66 18.71
CA TRP A 55 5.99 7.64 18.20
C TRP A 55 5.84 6.24 18.81
N ASP A 56 5.24 6.15 20.01
CA ASP A 56 5.06 4.90 20.73
C ASP A 56 4.07 3.93 20.04
N ILE A 57 3.26 4.42 19.09
CA ILE A 57 2.47 3.61 18.15
C ILE A 57 3.37 2.64 17.38
N TYR A 58 4.47 3.14 16.81
CA TYR A 58 5.43 2.32 16.06
C TYR A 58 6.42 1.58 16.97
N ARG A 59 6.63 2.04 18.20
CA ARG A 59 7.47 1.32 19.18
C ARG A 59 6.76 0.07 19.72
N HIS A 60 5.46 0.15 19.96
CA HIS A 60 4.65 -0.90 20.59
C HIS A 60 3.65 -1.59 19.62
N LEU A 61 4.13 -1.98 18.45
CA LEU A 61 3.34 -2.74 17.47
C LEU A 61 2.91 -4.14 17.98
N ASP A 62 3.54 -4.65 19.03
CA ASP A 62 3.07 -5.82 19.80
C ASP A 62 1.71 -5.58 20.50
N ARG A 63 1.42 -4.33 20.85
CA ARG A 63 0.14 -3.91 21.45
C ARG A 63 -0.95 -3.62 20.42
N LEU A 64 -0.71 -3.80 19.11
CA LEU A 64 -1.66 -3.39 18.07
C LEU A 64 -3.04 -4.05 18.20
N ALA A 65 -3.13 -5.25 18.77
CA ALA A 65 -4.40 -5.93 19.04
C ALA A 65 -5.29 -5.24 20.10
N GLN A 66 -4.77 -4.26 20.85
CA GLN A 66 -5.53 -3.47 21.82
C GLN A 66 -6.52 -2.54 21.10
N ILE A 67 -7.79 -2.60 21.50
CA ILE A 67 -8.86 -1.71 21.05
C ILE A 67 -8.90 -0.52 22.02
N PRO A 68 -8.63 0.72 21.56
CA PRO A 68 -8.66 1.88 22.43
C PRO A 68 -10.10 2.30 22.72
N VAL A 69 -10.33 2.89 23.90
CA VAL A 69 -11.61 3.47 24.31
C VAL A 69 -11.46 4.96 24.61
N GLY A 70 -12.51 5.73 24.36
CA GLY A 70 -12.44 7.20 24.42
C GLY A 70 -11.55 7.79 23.32
N VAL A 71 -11.54 7.16 22.13
CA VAL A 71 -10.82 7.59 20.94
C VAL A 71 -11.76 7.54 19.74
N GLN A 72 -11.74 8.57 18.90
CA GLN A 72 -12.39 8.58 17.58
C GLN A 72 -11.37 9.02 16.54
N THR A 73 -11.25 8.29 15.44
CA THR A 73 -10.42 8.73 14.30
C THR A 73 -11.31 9.52 13.33
N LYS A 74 -10.80 10.65 12.84
CA LYS A 74 -11.50 11.62 12.01
C LYS A 74 -10.57 12.21 10.95
N GLN A 75 -11.13 12.80 9.91
CA GLN A 75 -10.42 13.51 8.84
C GLN A 75 -10.96 14.93 8.69
N PHE A 76 -10.10 15.84 8.24
CA PHE A 76 -10.53 16.99 7.44
C PHE A 76 -9.92 16.81 6.06
N SER A 77 -10.70 17.06 5.01
CA SER A 77 -10.25 16.92 3.62
C SER A 77 -10.84 18.03 2.75
N SER A 78 -10.36 18.11 1.51
CA SER A 78 -10.91 18.99 0.47
C SER A 78 -12.14 18.42 -0.27
N PHE A 79 -12.80 17.38 0.24
CA PHE A 79 -13.98 16.75 -0.40
C PHE A 79 -15.08 17.75 -0.81
N ASP A 80 -15.81 17.43 -1.87
CA ASP A 80 -16.93 18.20 -2.40
C ASP A 80 -18.15 18.11 -1.47
N ARG A 81 -18.41 19.22 -0.79
CA ARG A 81 -19.53 19.36 0.16
C ARG A 81 -20.90 19.41 -0.52
N SER A 82 -20.98 19.32 -1.84
CA SER A 82 -22.21 19.10 -2.61
C SER A 82 -22.45 17.64 -3.00
N GLY A 83 -21.49 16.73 -2.76
CA GLY A 83 -21.60 15.31 -3.14
C GLY A 83 -21.36 15.06 -4.64
N GLY A 84 -20.49 15.85 -5.27
CA GLY A 84 -19.90 15.60 -6.58
C GLY A 84 -18.42 15.22 -6.46
N ASN A 85 -17.67 15.43 -7.55
CA ASN A 85 -16.22 15.15 -7.66
C ASN A 85 -15.44 16.48 -7.77
N GLY A 86 -15.74 17.41 -6.87
CA GLY A 86 -15.21 18.78 -6.80
C GLY A 86 -14.11 18.97 -5.76
N ASP A 87 -13.32 17.93 -5.48
CA ASP A 87 -12.64 17.65 -4.20
C ASP A 87 -11.35 18.47 -3.93
N PHE A 88 -11.35 19.71 -4.42
CA PHE A 88 -10.24 20.63 -4.39
C PHE A 88 -10.68 22.04 -4.00
N ARG A 89 -9.75 22.82 -3.42
CA ARG A 89 -9.93 24.23 -3.00
C ARG A 89 -11.01 24.42 -1.94
N HIS A 90 -11.00 23.49 -1.00
CA HIS A 90 -12.09 23.25 -0.06
C HIS A 90 -11.62 23.37 1.41
N CYS A 91 -10.80 24.39 1.69
CA CYS A 91 -10.38 24.80 3.04
C CYS A 91 -11.53 24.76 4.06
N LEU A 92 -11.26 24.28 5.28
CA LEU A 92 -12.17 24.38 6.42
C LEU A 92 -12.59 25.83 6.69
N ARG A 93 -11.67 26.78 6.51
CA ARG A 93 -11.95 28.22 6.40
C ARG A 93 -10.77 28.98 5.80
N SER A 94 -11.05 29.95 4.94
CA SER A 94 -10.03 30.92 4.50
C SER A 94 -9.69 31.90 5.63
N GLY A 95 -8.41 32.16 5.83
CA GLY A 95 -7.89 33.18 6.73
C GLY A 95 -7.56 34.49 6.00
N PRO A 96 -6.99 35.48 6.72
CA PRO A 96 -6.47 36.69 6.11
C PRO A 96 -5.42 36.39 5.04
N SER A 97 -5.34 37.27 4.03
CA SER A 97 -4.35 37.24 2.93
C SER A 97 -4.33 35.99 2.05
N GLY A 98 -5.29 35.07 2.16
CA GLY A 98 -5.39 33.87 1.32
C GLY A 98 -4.99 32.56 2.00
N SER A 99 -4.59 32.60 3.27
CA SER A 99 -4.25 31.41 4.06
C SER A 99 -5.41 30.40 4.12
N CYS A 100 -5.09 29.11 4.01
CA CYS A 100 -6.06 28.02 3.98
C CYS A 100 -5.97 27.21 5.27
N VAL A 101 -6.98 27.31 6.15
CA VAL A 101 -7.07 26.41 7.31
C VAL A 101 -7.55 25.06 6.83
N LEU A 102 -6.72 24.04 7.08
CA LEU A 102 -6.97 22.66 6.67
C LEU A 102 -7.74 21.91 7.75
N ALA A 103 -7.35 22.08 9.01
CA ALA A 103 -7.93 21.38 10.16
C ALA A 103 -7.87 22.21 11.44
N GLU A 104 -8.91 22.14 12.27
CA GLU A 104 -8.97 22.79 13.58
C GLU A 104 -9.74 21.92 14.58
N HIS A 105 -9.17 21.64 15.75
CA HIS A 105 -9.81 20.83 16.79
C HIS A 105 -9.50 21.39 18.19
N ALA A 106 -10.53 21.43 19.04
CA ALA A 106 -10.43 21.76 20.46
C ALA A 106 -10.70 20.50 21.29
N GLY A 107 -9.73 20.11 22.11
CA GLY A 107 -9.72 18.82 22.81
C GLY A 107 -8.31 18.22 22.86
N ALA A 108 -8.16 17.06 23.50
CA ALA A 108 -6.96 16.26 23.38
C ALA A 108 -7.03 15.41 22.11
N GLY A 109 -5.87 15.12 21.49
CA GLY A 109 -5.84 14.36 20.26
C GLY A 109 -4.43 14.15 19.72
N GLU A 110 -4.36 13.76 18.45
CA GLU A 110 -3.12 13.52 17.73
C GLU A 110 -3.35 13.57 16.22
N ILE A 111 -2.56 14.36 15.47
CA ILE A 111 -2.49 14.24 14.01
C ILE A 111 -1.83 12.89 13.70
N ALA A 112 -2.50 12.02 12.95
CA ALA A 112 -1.99 10.72 12.55
C ALA A 112 -1.28 10.79 11.18
N SER A 113 -1.86 11.54 10.24
CA SER A 113 -1.27 11.81 8.93
C SER A 113 -1.74 13.14 8.35
N ILE A 114 -0.89 13.73 7.50
CA ILE A 114 -1.23 14.80 6.56
C ILE A 114 -0.87 14.29 5.17
N TRP A 115 -1.71 14.57 4.18
CA TRP A 115 -1.44 14.30 2.76
C TRP A 115 -1.91 15.50 1.91
N ALA A 116 -1.31 15.71 0.74
CA ALA A 116 -1.73 16.70 -0.25
C ALA A 116 -1.22 16.39 -1.66
N THR A 117 -1.82 17.00 -2.68
CA THR A 117 -1.24 17.11 -4.03
C THR A 117 -1.69 18.38 -4.75
N ASP A 118 -0.85 18.89 -5.66
CA ASP A 118 -1.14 20.04 -6.52
C ASP A 118 -0.31 19.99 -7.82
N ILE A 119 -0.57 20.91 -8.76
CA ILE A 119 0.23 21.13 -9.98
C ILE A 119 0.97 22.47 -9.89
N TYR A 120 2.30 22.43 -9.92
CA TYR A 120 3.16 23.62 -9.99
C TYR A 120 3.93 23.68 -11.31
N ASN A 121 3.71 24.73 -12.12
CA ASN A 121 4.33 24.90 -13.45
C ASN A 121 4.14 23.73 -14.43
N GLY A 122 3.12 22.88 -14.23
CA GLY A 122 2.87 21.66 -15.02
C GLY A 122 3.45 20.38 -14.42
N ASP A 123 4.15 20.47 -13.28
CA ASP A 123 4.61 19.33 -12.49
C ASP A 123 3.54 18.94 -11.45
N ALA A 124 2.95 17.75 -11.59
CA ALA A 124 1.92 17.22 -10.72
C ALA A 124 2.52 16.52 -9.49
N GLY A 125 1.89 16.64 -8.32
CA GLY A 125 2.47 16.22 -7.04
C GLY A 125 3.33 17.29 -6.34
N ASN A 126 3.43 18.49 -6.92
CA ASN A 126 4.35 19.54 -6.46
C ASN A 126 3.60 20.62 -5.66
N VAL A 127 3.67 20.54 -4.33
CA VAL A 127 2.88 21.37 -3.40
C VAL A 127 3.49 22.75 -3.13
N THR A 128 4.37 23.25 -4.01
CA THR A 128 5.06 24.55 -3.83
C THR A 128 4.09 25.74 -3.73
N ASN A 129 2.93 25.68 -4.39
CA ASN A 129 1.92 26.76 -4.34
C ASN A 129 1.37 27.00 -2.91
N ALA A 130 1.27 25.95 -2.08
CA ALA A 130 0.72 26.05 -0.72
C ALA A 130 1.54 26.95 0.22
N GLY A 131 2.80 27.23 -0.12
CA GLY A 131 3.74 27.97 0.72
C GLY A 131 4.21 27.16 1.92
N ASN A 132 4.27 27.76 3.10
CA ASN A 132 4.58 27.04 4.34
C ASN A 132 3.37 26.21 4.82
N LEU A 133 3.66 25.03 5.36
CA LEU A 133 2.73 24.27 6.19
C LEU A 133 2.96 24.62 7.67
N HIS A 134 1.91 25.09 8.32
CA HIS A 134 1.92 25.51 9.73
C HIS A 134 1.13 24.52 10.58
N VAL A 135 1.76 23.96 11.61
CA VAL A 135 1.11 23.10 12.61
C VAL A 135 1.28 23.70 13.99
N ILE A 136 0.17 24.14 14.60
CA ILE A 136 0.11 24.76 15.92
C ILE A 136 -0.64 23.81 16.86
N LEU A 137 0.05 23.31 17.88
CA LEU A 137 -0.49 22.38 18.89
C LEU A 137 -0.38 23.00 20.28
N ASP A 138 -1.47 22.98 21.06
CA ASP A 138 -1.54 23.57 22.41
C ASP A 138 -1.04 25.04 22.46
N GLY A 139 -1.32 25.80 21.40
CA GLY A 139 -0.87 27.20 21.24
C GLY A 139 0.63 27.37 20.91
N ARG A 140 1.31 26.32 20.44
CA ARG A 140 2.73 26.33 20.05
C ARG A 140 2.91 25.85 18.62
N THR A 141 3.60 26.63 17.80
CA THR A 141 4.08 26.16 16.49
C THR A 141 5.06 25.00 16.71
N VAL A 142 4.78 23.85 16.12
CA VAL A 142 5.66 22.67 16.13
C VAL A 142 6.23 22.32 14.75
N LEU A 143 5.63 22.88 13.69
CA LEU A 143 6.11 22.82 12.30
C LEU A 143 5.70 24.13 11.61
N ASP A 144 6.66 24.75 10.93
CA ASP A 144 6.52 25.94 10.08
C ASP A 144 7.72 25.93 9.12
N ALA A 145 7.48 25.52 7.87
CA ALA A 145 8.45 25.45 6.78
C ALA A 145 7.72 25.24 5.44
N PRO A 146 8.37 25.50 4.28
CA PRO A 146 7.76 25.24 2.96
C PRO A 146 7.29 23.80 2.83
N PHE A 147 6.05 23.57 2.38
CA PHE A 147 5.45 22.23 2.39
C PHE A 147 6.24 21.25 1.51
N GLN A 148 6.72 21.69 0.34
CA GLN A 148 7.60 20.89 -0.50
C GLN A 148 8.93 20.53 0.18
N ASP A 149 9.51 21.44 0.99
CA ASP A 149 10.76 21.15 1.72
C ASP A 149 10.55 20.14 2.87
N ILE A 150 9.34 20.07 3.42
CA ILE A 150 8.93 19.04 4.38
C ILE A 150 8.76 17.69 3.66
N ALA A 151 8.06 17.64 2.53
CA ALA A 151 7.86 16.43 1.72
C ALA A 151 9.19 15.83 1.24
N ASP A 152 10.09 16.67 0.73
CA ASP A 152 11.44 16.28 0.29
C ASP A 152 12.38 15.87 1.47
N GLY A 153 11.92 16.01 2.71
CA GLY A 153 12.68 15.65 3.91
C GLY A 153 13.89 16.56 4.22
N LYS A 154 13.93 17.78 3.67
CA LYS A 154 15.06 18.73 3.80
C LYS A 154 15.23 19.26 5.24
N LEU A 155 14.17 19.23 6.05
CA LEU A 155 14.20 19.55 7.48
C LEU A 155 15.04 18.56 8.30
N GLY A 156 15.30 17.36 7.77
CA GLY A 156 15.93 16.28 8.51
C GLY A 156 15.00 15.68 9.56
N ALA A 157 15.51 14.68 10.30
CA ALA A 157 14.71 13.90 11.23
C ALA A 157 13.93 14.78 12.24
N PRO A 158 12.68 14.45 12.61
CA PRO A 158 11.95 13.25 12.19
C PRO A 158 11.43 13.29 10.74
N PHE A 159 11.40 14.46 10.11
CA PHE A 159 10.91 14.67 8.73
C PHE A 159 11.95 14.23 7.68
N VAL A 160 12.09 12.91 7.51
CA VAL A 160 12.85 12.27 6.41
C VAL A 160 12.11 11.05 5.92
N TYR A 161 12.24 10.73 4.62
CA TYR A 161 11.70 9.48 4.06
C TYR A 161 12.10 8.26 4.90
N PRO A 162 11.16 7.36 5.27
CA PRO A 162 9.75 7.29 4.85
C PRO A 162 8.72 7.89 5.84
N VAL A 163 9.12 8.77 6.78
CA VAL A 163 8.19 9.49 7.68
C VAL A 163 7.48 10.65 6.97
N VAL A 164 8.12 11.16 5.92
CA VAL A 164 7.56 12.07 4.91
C VAL A 164 7.89 11.50 3.53
N ALA A 165 7.10 11.80 2.53
CA ALA A 165 7.39 11.42 1.15
C ALA A 165 6.97 12.52 0.18
N ASN A 166 7.67 12.60 -0.95
CA ASN A 166 7.30 13.45 -2.08
C ASN A 166 6.69 12.62 -3.23
N ASP A 167 6.24 13.31 -4.28
CA ASP A 167 5.61 12.74 -5.48
C ASP A 167 6.35 11.50 -6.03
N THR A 168 7.69 11.51 -6.07
CA THR A 168 8.51 10.40 -6.61
C THR A 168 8.56 9.17 -5.71
N GLN A 169 8.16 9.32 -4.44
CA GLN A 169 8.21 8.28 -3.41
C GLN A 169 6.83 7.67 -3.15
N SER A 170 5.80 8.53 -3.09
CA SER A 170 4.39 8.12 -2.92
C SER A 170 3.59 7.99 -4.22
N SER A 171 4.18 8.29 -5.37
CA SER A 171 3.55 8.32 -6.70
C SER A 171 2.41 9.36 -6.82
N GLY A 172 2.80 10.60 -7.11
CA GLY A 172 1.91 11.71 -7.48
C GLY A 172 1.30 12.52 -6.33
N GLY A 173 1.53 12.13 -5.07
CA GLY A 173 1.16 12.90 -3.88
C GLY A 173 2.25 12.96 -2.84
N VAL A 174 2.09 13.85 -1.85
CA VAL A 174 3.05 14.02 -0.74
C VAL A 174 2.39 13.68 0.59
N TYR A 175 3.14 13.10 1.52
CA TYR A 175 2.60 12.76 2.85
C TYR A 175 3.53 13.11 4.02
N ILE A 176 2.93 13.21 5.21
CA ILE A 176 3.58 13.24 6.52
C ILE A 176 2.86 12.23 7.42
N ILE A 177 3.55 11.18 7.88
CA ILE A 177 3.02 10.14 8.80
C ILE A 177 3.63 10.21 10.22
N ALA A 178 4.17 11.38 10.57
CA ALA A 178 4.68 11.69 11.91
C ALA A 178 3.51 11.93 12.89
N PRO A 179 3.29 11.09 13.92
CA PRO A 179 2.15 11.27 14.80
C PRO A 179 2.40 12.45 15.74
N MET A 180 1.56 13.49 15.66
CA MET A 180 1.72 14.75 16.41
C MET A 180 0.65 14.92 17.49
N PRO A 181 0.87 14.40 18.72
CA PRO A 181 -0.09 14.51 19.82
C PRO A 181 -0.23 15.92 20.39
N PHE A 182 -1.40 16.22 20.95
CA PHE A 182 -1.76 17.51 21.55
C PHE A 182 -2.79 17.35 22.68
N ARG A 183 -2.78 18.26 23.65
CA ARG A 183 -3.54 18.12 24.91
C ARG A 183 -4.83 18.92 24.98
N SER A 184 -4.99 19.93 24.15
CA SER A 184 -6.03 20.96 24.26
C SER A 184 -6.42 21.61 22.94
N SER A 185 -5.51 21.76 21.98
CA SER A 185 -5.87 22.25 20.64
C SER A 185 -4.91 21.82 19.54
N MET A 186 -5.47 21.78 18.33
CA MET A 186 -4.79 21.59 17.05
C MET A 186 -5.30 22.63 16.06
N LEU A 187 -4.38 23.27 15.35
CA LEU A 187 -4.65 24.09 14.17
C LEU A 187 -3.60 23.77 13.10
N VAL A 188 -4.06 23.43 11.90
CA VAL A 188 -3.23 23.16 10.72
C VAL A 188 -3.67 24.08 9.58
N TYR A 189 -2.75 24.85 9.01
CA TYR A 189 -3.03 25.74 7.89
C TYR A 189 -1.82 25.88 6.96
N THR A 190 -2.07 26.36 5.75
CA THR A 190 -1.07 26.69 4.72
C THR A 190 -1.18 28.16 4.32
N ASP A 191 -0.10 28.74 3.79
CA ASP A 191 -0.08 30.17 3.39
C ASP A 191 -1.05 30.47 2.24
N HIS A 192 -1.27 29.48 1.36
CA HIS A 192 -2.29 29.48 0.33
C HIS A 192 -3.03 28.13 0.30
N ASP A 193 -4.10 28.04 -0.48
CA ASP A 193 -4.82 26.79 -0.72
C ASP A 193 -3.89 25.70 -1.32
N PRO A 194 -3.80 24.49 -0.74
CA PRO A 194 -2.96 23.40 -1.25
C PRO A 194 -3.63 22.63 -2.41
N ASN A 195 -4.79 23.09 -2.90
CA ASN A 195 -5.62 22.43 -3.90
C ASN A 195 -6.27 21.14 -3.35
N TYR A 196 -5.54 20.04 -3.19
CA TYR A 196 -6.04 18.80 -2.57
C TYR A 196 -5.36 18.55 -1.22
N TYR A 197 -6.10 18.15 -0.18
CA TYR A 197 -5.50 17.79 1.11
C TYR A 197 -6.33 16.82 1.96
N HIS A 198 -5.65 16.04 2.80
CA HIS A 198 -6.20 15.32 3.95
C HIS A 198 -5.42 15.66 5.23
N VAL A 199 -6.12 15.77 6.36
CA VAL A 199 -5.54 15.77 7.72
C VAL A 199 -6.30 14.76 8.57
N THR A 200 -5.77 13.54 8.70
CA THR A 200 -6.36 12.48 9.53
C THR A 200 -5.82 12.60 10.95
N TYR A 201 -6.71 12.60 11.95
CA TYR A 201 -6.37 12.77 13.35
C TYR A 201 -7.20 11.86 14.28
N ARG A 202 -6.65 11.56 15.45
CA ARG A 202 -7.36 10.90 16.55
C ARG A 202 -7.80 11.96 17.55
N ALA A 203 -9.11 12.05 17.82
CA ALA A 203 -9.66 12.80 18.94
C ALA A 203 -9.69 11.90 20.20
N PHE A 204 -9.30 12.45 21.35
CA PHE A 204 -9.24 11.75 22.63
C PHE A 204 -10.20 12.38 23.65
N ALA A 205 -10.90 11.53 24.43
CA ALA A 205 -11.87 11.97 25.44
C ALA A 205 -11.25 12.79 26.60
N ASP A 206 -9.94 12.66 26.83
CA ASP A 206 -9.21 13.38 27.88
C ASP A 206 -7.69 13.45 27.58
N ALA A 207 -6.99 14.39 28.23
CA ALA A 207 -5.56 14.63 28.03
C ALA A 207 -4.61 13.77 28.90
N ALA A 208 -5.08 12.79 29.67
CA ALA A 208 -4.21 11.92 30.47
C ALA A 208 -3.43 10.96 29.56
N GLY A 209 -2.12 10.86 29.79
CA GLY A 209 -1.19 10.10 28.96
C GLY A 209 -0.70 10.80 27.69
N VAL A 210 -1.19 12.02 27.39
CA VAL A 210 -0.87 12.75 26.15
C VAL A 210 0.16 13.85 26.42
N SER A 211 1.29 13.85 25.72
CA SER A 211 2.22 15.00 25.64
C SER A 211 2.00 15.74 24.33
N THR A 212 2.20 17.06 24.33
CA THR A 212 2.31 17.82 23.06
C THR A 212 3.51 17.30 22.26
N PHE A 213 3.38 17.22 20.93
CA PHE A 213 4.45 16.79 20.02
C PHE A 213 5.74 17.59 20.25
N ASN A 214 6.87 16.88 20.20
CA ASN A 214 8.19 17.46 20.39
C ASN A 214 8.99 17.35 19.07
N PRO A 215 9.13 18.44 18.28
CA PRO A 215 9.92 18.42 17.03
C PRO A 215 11.43 18.23 17.26
N SER A 216 11.89 18.22 18.52
CA SER A 216 13.26 17.82 18.88
C SER A 216 13.44 16.31 19.02
N ASP A 217 12.37 15.50 19.17
CA ASP A 217 12.50 14.03 19.08
C ASP A 217 12.76 13.67 17.61
N LYS A 218 13.93 13.08 17.38
CA LYS A 218 14.39 12.67 16.05
C LYS A 218 13.88 11.30 15.63
N ALA A 219 13.18 10.57 16.51
CA ALA A 219 12.50 9.30 16.21
C ALA A 219 13.35 8.28 15.41
N THR A 220 14.67 8.30 15.60
CA THR A 220 15.62 7.55 14.76
C THR A 220 15.43 6.03 14.85
N ASP A 221 14.89 5.55 15.98
CA ASP A 221 14.48 4.17 16.19
C ASP A 221 13.27 3.78 15.32
N VAL A 222 12.30 4.69 15.18
CA VAL A 222 11.14 4.52 14.31
C VAL A 222 11.55 4.63 12.84
N ILE A 223 12.36 5.62 12.46
CA ILE A 223 12.83 5.79 11.07
C ILE A 223 13.61 4.55 10.60
N ALA A 224 14.50 4.00 11.45
CA ALA A 224 15.22 2.77 11.14
C ALA A 224 14.28 1.56 10.97
N LYS A 225 13.25 1.45 11.82
CA LYS A 225 12.22 0.41 11.74
C LYS A 225 11.37 0.52 10.46
N LEU A 226 10.92 1.72 10.09
CA LEU A 226 10.17 1.94 8.86
C LEU A 226 11.03 1.62 7.62
N LYS A 227 12.32 1.96 7.61
CA LYS A 227 13.25 1.59 6.52
C LYS A 227 13.50 0.08 6.38
N ALA A 228 13.27 -0.69 7.45
CA ALA A 228 13.34 -2.15 7.47
C ALA A 228 12.01 -2.85 7.09
N ALA A 229 10.95 -2.08 6.79
CA ALA A 229 9.65 -2.62 6.39
C ALA A 229 9.75 -3.54 5.15
N GLY A 230 8.89 -4.57 5.12
CA GLY A 230 8.96 -5.70 4.19
C GLY A 230 10.04 -6.76 4.47
N THR A 231 11.04 -6.48 5.33
CA THR A 231 12.25 -7.33 5.44
C THR A 231 12.47 -8.02 6.79
N ALA A 232 11.82 -7.56 7.86
CA ALA A 232 11.98 -8.10 9.21
C ALA A 232 10.73 -7.82 10.06
N ASP A 233 10.60 -8.53 11.18
CA ASP A 233 9.56 -8.25 12.17
C ASP A 233 9.82 -6.89 12.86
N PRO A 234 8.88 -5.92 12.82
CA PRO A 234 9.06 -4.59 13.41
C PRO A 234 8.79 -4.55 14.92
N LYS A 235 8.33 -5.65 15.52
CA LYS A 235 7.88 -5.72 16.92
C LYS A 235 9.04 -6.06 17.88
N PRO A 236 8.94 -5.69 19.17
CA PRO A 236 9.82 -6.24 20.20
C PRO A 236 9.76 -7.77 20.24
N ALA A 237 10.92 -8.43 20.25
CA ALA A 237 11.02 -9.88 20.34
C ALA A 237 10.40 -10.40 21.64
N GLN A 238 9.54 -11.42 21.53
CA GLN A 238 8.80 -11.97 22.67
C GLN A 238 9.59 -13.11 23.34
N PRO A 239 9.65 -13.16 24.69
CA PRO A 239 10.18 -14.32 25.41
C PRO A 239 9.48 -15.62 25.01
N ASP A 240 10.20 -16.74 25.10
CA ASP A 240 9.70 -18.08 24.83
C ASP A 240 8.99 -18.26 23.48
N THR A 241 9.36 -17.45 22.47
CA THR A 241 8.87 -17.59 21.09
C THR A 241 9.29 -18.95 20.53
N TYR A 242 8.29 -19.78 20.23
CA TYR A 242 8.44 -21.04 19.49
C TYR A 242 8.11 -20.84 18.02
N THR A 243 8.99 -21.34 17.14
CA THR A 243 8.85 -21.27 15.69
C THR A 243 8.70 -22.66 15.10
N ALA A 244 7.50 -22.99 14.63
CA ALA A 244 7.25 -24.20 13.86
C ALA A 244 7.60 -23.97 12.38
N GLN A 245 8.27 -24.94 11.75
CA GLN A 245 8.50 -24.94 10.30
C GLN A 245 7.94 -26.24 9.72
N GLN A 246 7.13 -26.13 8.66
CA GLN A 246 6.38 -27.24 8.08
C GLN A 246 6.41 -27.17 6.55
N SER A 247 6.83 -28.25 5.89
CA SER A 247 6.68 -28.40 4.43
C SER A 247 5.22 -28.71 4.08
N PHE A 248 4.69 -28.13 3.01
CA PHE A 248 3.32 -28.33 2.56
C PHE A 248 3.22 -28.61 1.06
N ARG A 249 2.14 -29.30 0.69
CA ARG A 249 1.65 -29.48 -0.69
C ARG A 249 0.13 -29.51 -0.63
N VAL A 250 -0.53 -28.66 -1.41
CA VAL A 250 -2.01 -28.53 -1.44
C VAL A 250 -2.47 -28.46 -2.88
N GLY A 251 -3.13 -29.52 -3.35
CA GLY A 251 -3.74 -29.56 -4.69
C GLY A 251 -5.08 -28.82 -4.75
N PRO A 252 -5.64 -28.58 -5.94
CA PRO A 252 -6.96 -27.98 -6.11
C PRO A 252 -8.04 -28.66 -5.27
N GLY A 253 -8.87 -27.87 -4.61
CA GLY A 253 -9.93 -28.31 -3.68
C GLY A 253 -9.45 -28.84 -2.33
N GLN A 254 -8.14 -28.89 -2.06
CA GLN A 254 -7.58 -29.44 -0.82
C GLN A 254 -7.30 -28.38 0.25
N THR A 255 -7.18 -28.83 1.50
CA THR A 255 -6.68 -28.03 2.63
C THR A 255 -5.39 -28.64 3.17
N ALA A 256 -4.39 -27.83 3.47
CA ALA A 256 -3.17 -28.23 4.17
C ALA A 256 -2.98 -27.43 5.45
N ARG A 257 -2.84 -28.11 6.59
CA ARG A 257 -2.53 -27.49 7.88
C ARG A 257 -1.05 -27.12 7.93
N LEU A 258 -0.76 -25.84 8.12
CA LEU A 258 0.61 -25.31 8.21
C LEU A 258 1.16 -25.38 9.64
N GLY A 259 0.29 -25.18 10.62
CA GLY A 259 0.67 -25.23 12.03
C GLY A 259 -0.54 -25.15 12.96
N ALA A 260 -0.31 -25.48 14.22
CA ALA A 260 -1.26 -25.24 15.30
C ALA A 260 -0.54 -25.09 16.63
N VAL A 261 -1.15 -24.33 17.52
CA VAL A 261 -0.62 -23.94 18.82
C VAL A 261 -1.71 -24.07 19.88
N HIS A 262 -1.31 -24.36 21.11
CA HIS A 262 -2.22 -24.67 22.22
C HIS A 262 -1.76 -23.95 23.50
N GLY A 263 -2.71 -23.65 24.40
CA GLY A 263 -2.53 -22.71 25.50
C GLY A 263 -2.89 -21.28 25.09
N THR A 264 -2.52 -20.29 25.89
CA THR A 264 -2.70 -18.87 25.51
C THR A 264 -1.41 -18.25 24.97
N GLY A 265 -1.54 -17.46 23.92
CA GLY A 265 -0.41 -16.82 23.27
C GLY A 265 -0.82 -15.84 22.20
N ALA A 266 0.14 -15.49 21.36
CA ALA A 266 -0.12 -14.85 20.08
C ALA A 266 0.77 -15.48 19.00
N ILE A 267 0.24 -15.64 17.79
CA ILE A 267 1.08 -15.80 16.61
C ILE A 267 1.73 -14.44 16.36
N SER A 268 3.06 -14.41 16.30
CA SER A 268 3.85 -13.18 16.14
C SER A 268 4.34 -12.99 14.71
N ALA A 269 4.55 -14.08 13.97
CA ALA A 269 4.88 -14.03 12.55
C ALA A 269 4.38 -15.27 11.79
N LEU A 270 4.05 -15.08 10.52
CA LEU A 270 3.77 -16.10 9.53
C LEU A 270 4.65 -15.85 8.30
N GLN A 271 5.29 -16.89 7.76
CA GLN A 271 6.03 -16.81 6.50
C GLN A 271 5.74 -18.03 5.63
N LEU A 272 5.57 -17.81 4.33
CA LEU A 272 5.38 -18.84 3.31
C LEU A 272 6.44 -18.66 2.22
N ARG A 273 7.28 -19.67 1.97
CA ARG A 273 8.12 -19.73 0.77
C ARG A 273 7.54 -20.74 -0.21
N ILE A 274 7.24 -20.28 -1.42
CA ILE A 274 6.44 -21.01 -2.42
C ILE A 274 7.25 -21.09 -3.74
N PRO A 275 8.18 -22.05 -3.90
CA PRO A 275 9.26 -21.96 -4.89
C PRO A 275 8.86 -22.09 -6.37
N GLN A 276 7.58 -22.30 -6.68
CA GLN A 276 7.06 -22.31 -8.05
C GLN A 276 6.33 -21.01 -8.45
N LEU A 277 6.26 -20.00 -7.57
CA LEU A 277 5.74 -18.68 -7.95
C LEU A 277 6.75 -17.93 -8.82
N VAL A 278 6.27 -17.36 -9.92
CA VAL A 278 7.00 -16.53 -10.86
C VAL A 278 6.29 -15.18 -10.91
N GLY A 279 6.99 -14.11 -10.54
CA GLY A 279 6.53 -12.75 -10.77
C GLY A 279 6.84 -12.30 -12.21
N PRO A 280 6.16 -11.26 -12.70
CA PRO A 280 6.49 -10.69 -14.00
C PRO A 280 7.95 -10.21 -14.03
N PRO A 281 8.67 -10.37 -15.16
CA PRO A 281 10.03 -9.92 -15.30
C PRO A 281 10.12 -8.40 -15.12
N ALA A 282 11.18 -7.94 -14.44
CA ALA A 282 11.41 -6.52 -14.25
C ALA A 282 11.58 -5.81 -15.62
N PRO A 283 10.90 -4.67 -15.86
CA PRO A 283 10.97 -3.95 -17.12
C PRO A 283 12.42 -3.53 -17.41
N THR A 284 12.97 -3.99 -18.53
CA THR A 284 14.30 -3.59 -18.98
C THR A 284 14.16 -2.31 -19.80
N TYR A 285 14.48 -1.19 -19.17
CA TYR A 285 14.52 0.11 -19.83
C TYR A 285 15.71 0.20 -20.79
N VAL A 286 15.47 0.80 -21.95
CA VAL A 286 16.45 1.10 -22.98
C VAL A 286 16.36 2.61 -23.24
N ALA A 287 17.44 3.33 -22.91
CA ALA A 287 17.61 4.70 -23.36
C ALA A 287 18.08 4.68 -24.83
N ASP A 288 17.35 5.39 -25.68
CA ASP A 288 17.67 5.52 -27.10
C ASP A 288 17.27 6.92 -27.58
N ASP A 289 17.90 7.42 -28.64
CA ASP A 289 17.58 8.74 -29.20
C ASP A 289 17.10 8.65 -30.65
N GLY A 290 16.28 9.62 -31.03
CA GLY A 290 15.42 9.51 -32.20
C GLY A 290 15.07 10.85 -32.82
N ARG A 291 14.26 10.74 -33.87
CA ARG A 291 13.55 11.84 -34.53
C ARG A 291 12.12 11.43 -34.83
N ALA A 292 11.27 12.41 -35.14
CA ALA A 292 9.96 12.14 -35.73
C ALA A 292 9.60 13.22 -36.75
N PHE A 293 8.70 12.89 -37.67
CA PHE A 293 8.15 13.79 -38.68
C PHE A 293 6.68 13.50 -38.93
N GLY A 294 5.91 14.51 -39.34
CA GLY A 294 4.48 14.31 -39.63
C GLY A 294 3.65 15.60 -39.59
N LEU A 295 2.40 15.44 -39.18
CA LEU A 295 1.33 16.45 -39.10
C LEU A 295 0.85 17.03 -40.46
N ASP A 296 1.71 17.14 -41.47
CA ASP A 296 1.39 17.69 -42.79
C ASP A 296 1.68 16.74 -43.96
N GLY A 297 0.98 16.97 -45.08
CA GLY A 297 1.15 16.21 -46.32
C GLY A 297 2.45 16.56 -47.06
N GLY A 298 3.52 15.82 -46.79
CA GLY A 298 4.83 15.99 -47.44
C GLY A 298 6.04 15.62 -46.56
N ALA A 299 5.83 15.37 -45.28
CA ALA A 299 6.86 14.97 -44.34
C ALA A 299 7.50 13.62 -44.74
N SER A 300 8.83 13.50 -44.60
CA SER A 300 9.56 12.29 -44.99
C SER A 300 10.94 12.20 -44.34
N SER A 301 11.43 10.97 -44.14
CA SER A 301 12.84 10.67 -43.86
C SER A 301 13.46 9.86 -44.99
N GLN A 302 14.77 10.01 -45.23
CA GLN A 302 15.50 9.27 -46.26
C GLN A 302 16.91 8.91 -45.78
N PHE A 303 17.37 7.68 -46.06
CA PHE A 303 18.72 7.20 -45.74
C PHE A 303 19.14 6.06 -46.69
N THR A 304 20.44 5.76 -46.77
CA THR A 304 21.01 4.75 -47.68
C THR A 304 21.71 3.64 -46.92
N VAL A 305 21.34 2.38 -47.15
CA VAL A 305 21.82 1.21 -46.38
C VAL A 305 22.48 0.15 -47.26
N ALA A 306 23.33 -0.67 -46.66
CA ALA A 306 23.99 -1.83 -47.24
C ALA A 306 23.14 -3.10 -47.18
N ILE A 307 23.17 -3.87 -48.27
CA ILE A 307 22.44 -5.14 -48.43
C ILE A 307 23.27 -6.16 -49.21
N ASP A 308 22.96 -7.44 -49.07
CA ASP A 308 23.68 -8.50 -49.82
C ASP A 308 23.21 -8.50 -51.28
N PRO A 309 24.10 -8.45 -52.30
CA PRO A 309 23.71 -8.55 -53.70
C PRO A 309 22.90 -9.80 -54.07
N HIS A 310 22.98 -10.88 -53.28
CA HIS A 310 22.26 -12.14 -53.47
C HIS A 310 20.97 -12.23 -52.64
N ASN A 311 20.51 -11.11 -52.05
CA ASN A 311 19.29 -11.07 -51.27
C ASN A 311 18.05 -11.47 -52.11
N GLN A 312 17.09 -12.07 -51.42
CA GLN A 312 15.80 -12.54 -51.94
C GLN A 312 14.68 -11.57 -51.51
N GLY A 313 15.01 -10.29 -51.31
CA GLY A 313 14.26 -9.31 -50.53
C GLY A 313 15.00 -8.90 -49.25
N VAL A 314 14.52 -7.86 -48.59
CA VAL A 314 15.13 -7.27 -47.39
C VAL A 314 14.04 -7.03 -46.35
N ARG A 315 14.23 -7.48 -45.11
CA ARG A 315 13.40 -7.10 -43.97
C ARG A 315 14.00 -5.85 -43.34
N LEU A 316 13.29 -4.73 -43.46
CA LEU A 316 13.59 -3.48 -42.77
C LEU A 316 12.80 -3.47 -41.46
N THR A 317 13.47 -3.32 -40.33
CA THR A 317 12.84 -3.24 -39.00
C THR A 317 13.14 -1.89 -38.38
N ARG A 318 12.15 -1.22 -37.78
CA ARG A 318 12.33 0.00 -36.98
C ARG A 318 12.03 -0.24 -35.52
N ARG A 319 12.76 0.40 -34.62
CA ARG A 319 12.28 0.76 -33.28
C ARG A 319 11.39 1.98 -33.40
N LEU A 320 10.27 1.97 -32.67
CA LEU A 320 9.36 3.10 -32.55
C LEU A 320 8.88 3.26 -31.10
N ASP A 321 8.52 4.48 -30.77
CA ASP A 321 7.71 4.81 -29.60
C ASP A 321 6.23 4.64 -29.95
N ALA A 322 5.62 3.61 -29.37
CA ALA A 322 4.24 3.21 -29.58
C ALA A 322 3.24 3.94 -28.66
N GLU A 323 3.67 4.90 -27.83
CA GLU A 323 2.78 5.92 -27.23
C GLU A 323 1.99 6.62 -28.35
N VAL A 324 2.65 6.84 -29.49
CA VAL A 324 2.01 7.29 -30.73
C VAL A 324 1.47 6.10 -31.53
N GLY A 325 0.16 5.91 -31.50
CA GLY A 325 -0.58 4.94 -32.32
C GLY A 325 -0.82 5.36 -33.77
N ALA A 326 -1.29 4.43 -34.59
CA ALA A 326 -1.73 4.59 -35.98
C ALA A 326 -0.70 5.19 -36.96
N GLN A 327 0.60 5.03 -36.68
CA GLN A 327 1.70 5.46 -37.53
C GLN A 327 1.72 4.69 -38.85
N VAL A 328 1.62 5.40 -39.97
CA VAL A 328 1.67 4.86 -41.33
C VAL A 328 2.58 5.75 -42.17
N ALA A 329 3.53 5.12 -42.87
CA ALA A 329 4.34 5.79 -43.88
C ALA A 329 4.59 4.89 -45.10
N ASP A 330 4.58 5.48 -46.28
CA ASP A 330 4.89 4.83 -47.54
C ASP A 330 6.41 4.64 -47.69
N VAL A 331 6.83 3.42 -48.04
CA VAL A 331 8.25 3.06 -48.15
C VAL A 331 8.66 3.00 -49.61
N TYR A 332 9.61 3.85 -49.97
CA TYR A 332 10.23 3.92 -51.29
C TYR A 332 11.65 3.34 -51.24
N VAL A 333 12.02 2.57 -52.27
CA VAL A 333 13.39 2.11 -52.52
C VAL A 333 13.87 2.70 -53.85
N ASP A 334 14.96 3.46 -53.81
CA ASP A 334 15.56 4.17 -54.96
C ASP A 334 14.54 4.97 -55.80
N GLY A 335 13.57 5.60 -55.12
CA GLY A 335 12.52 6.41 -55.75
C GLY A 335 11.25 5.66 -56.17
N GLN A 336 11.23 4.32 -56.12
CA GLN A 336 10.03 3.51 -56.39
C GLN A 336 9.31 3.16 -55.07
N ARG A 337 7.99 3.40 -54.98
CA ARG A 337 7.16 2.91 -53.84
C ARG A 337 7.09 1.39 -53.88
N VAL A 338 7.43 0.72 -52.78
CA VAL A 338 7.53 -0.76 -52.73
C VAL A 338 6.78 -1.39 -51.56
N ALA A 339 6.58 -0.67 -50.46
CA ALA A 339 5.86 -1.13 -49.29
C ALA A 339 5.22 0.05 -48.52
N GLN A 340 4.63 -0.25 -47.37
CA GLN A 340 4.03 0.72 -46.44
C GLN A 340 4.15 0.15 -45.01
N TRP A 341 4.43 0.99 -44.02
CA TRP A 341 4.33 0.63 -42.60
C TRP A 341 2.85 0.52 -42.21
N ALA A 342 2.46 -0.59 -41.58
CA ALA A 342 1.08 -0.81 -41.16
C ALA A 342 0.75 -0.03 -39.87
N PRO A 343 -0.49 0.46 -39.68
CA PRO A 343 -0.86 1.25 -38.51
C PRO A 343 -0.68 0.44 -37.21
N ASN A 344 0.11 0.97 -36.27
CA ASN A 344 0.34 0.35 -34.98
C ASN A 344 -0.81 0.59 -33.99
N ALA A 345 -0.93 -0.32 -33.02
CA ALA A 345 -1.72 -0.06 -31.82
C ALA A 345 -0.97 0.92 -30.89
N THR A 346 -1.72 1.81 -30.25
CA THR A 346 -1.23 2.61 -29.12
C THR A 346 -0.85 1.69 -27.96
N GLN A 347 0.24 2.02 -27.26
CA GLN A 347 0.71 1.35 -26.05
C GLN A 347 0.89 2.37 -24.93
N SER A 348 0.83 1.91 -23.67
CA SER A 348 1.12 2.72 -22.48
C SER A 348 2.11 2.00 -21.57
N GLY A 349 2.86 2.76 -20.76
CA GLY A 349 3.91 2.22 -19.89
C GLY A 349 5.17 1.80 -20.66
N CYS A 350 5.26 0.53 -21.07
CA CYS A 350 6.40 0.01 -21.84
C CYS A 350 6.15 0.16 -23.35
N THR A 351 6.41 1.35 -23.89
CA THR A 351 6.04 1.74 -25.26
C THR A 351 7.10 1.47 -26.34
N TRP A 352 8.24 0.82 -26.03
CA TRP A 352 9.15 0.40 -27.09
C TRP A 352 8.54 -0.75 -27.90
N ALA A 353 8.26 -0.49 -29.18
CA ALA A 353 7.88 -1.52 -30.14
C ALA A 353 8.93 -1.64 -31.26
N ASN A 354 8.97 -2.83 -31.88
CA ASN A 354 9.72 -3.08 -33.10
C ASN A 354 8.74 -3.50 -34.21
N GLU A 355 8.74 -2.78 -35.33
CA GLU A 355 7.96 -3.11 -36.52
C GLU A 355 8.87 -3.59 -37.64
N SER A 356 8.41 -4.53 -38.46
CA SER A 356 9.12 -4.97 -39.68
C SER A 356 8.26 -4.80 -40.93
N VAL A 357 8.87 -4.29 -42.00
CA VAL A 357 8.33 -4.26 -43.36
C VAL A 357 9.24 -5.03 -44.31
N ASN A 358 8.66 -5.82 -45.20
CA ASN A 358 9.41 -6.63 -46.18
C ASN A 358 9.49 -5.89 -47.52
N LEU A 359 10.71 -5.58 -47.95
CA LEU A 359 11.03 -4.97 -49.23
C LEU A 359 11.25 -6.08 -50.28
N PRO A 360 10.58 -6.04 -51.45
CA PRO A 360 10.60 -7.14 -52.40
C PRO A 360 11.92 -7.26 -53.17
N ALA A 361 12.28 -8.49 -53.55
CA ALA A 361 13.45 -8.80 -54.37
C ALA A 361 13.51 -7.98 -55.68
N SER A 362 12.34 -7.67 -56.27
CA SER A 362 12.22 -6.84 -57.49
C SER A 362 12.76 -5.42 -57.34
N ALA A 363 12.93 -4.92 -56.12
CA ALA A 363 13.51 -3.61 -55.82
C ALA A 363 14.93 -3.68 -55.23
N THR A 364 15.37 -4.86 -54.77
CA THR A 364 16.54 -5.02 -53.88
C THR A 364 17.60 -6.01 -54.38
N ALA A 365 17.24 -7.00 -55.19
CA ALA A 365 18.18 -8.02 -55.67
C ALA A 365 19.25 -7.45 -56.61
N GLY A 366 20.47 -7.98 -56.56
CA GLY A 366 21.61 -7.55 -57.38
C GLY A 366 22.27 -6.24 -56.93
N LYS A 367 21.72 -5.54 -55.93
CA LYS A 367 22.26 -4.29 -55.38
C LYS A 367 23.06 -4.55 -54.10
N SER A 368 24.13 -3.80 -53.88
CA SER A 368 24.89 -3.79 -52.61
C SER A 368 24.47 -2.66 -51.66
N LYS A 369 23.74 -1.67 -52.16
CA LYS A 369 23.12 -0.58 -51.39
C LYS A 369 21.75 -0.21 -51.96
N ILE A 370 20.87 0.31 -51.12
CA ILE A 370 19.57 0.89 -51.49
C ILE A 370 19.31 2.18 -50.71
N THR A 371 18.64 3.13 -51.35
CA THR A 371 18.14 4.36 -50.72
C THR A 371 16.71 4.13 -50.28
N ILE A 372 16.45 4.17 -48.98
CA ILE A 372 15.12 4.05 -48.37
C ILE A 372 14.58 5.45 -48.11
N ARG A 373 13.33 5.72 -48.48
CA ARG A 373 12.59 6.93 -48.10
C ARG A 373 11.23 6.57 -47.51
N ASN A 374 11.00 6.96 -46.26
CA ASN A 374 9.69 6.89 -45.61
C ASN A 374 8.93 8.18 -45.90
N VAL A 375 7.65 8.12 -46.27
CA VAL A 375 6.80 9.30 -46.51
C VAL A 375 5.57 9.22 -45.63
N PHE A 376 5.31 10.26 -44.85
CA PHE A 376 4.20 10.31 -43.90
C PHE A 376 2.83 10.10 -44.58
N VAL A 377 1.97 9.31 -43.95
CA VAL A 377 0.58 9.07 -44.38
C VAL A 377 -0.41 9.36 -43.24
N SER A 378 -0.17 8.82 -42.03
CA SER A 378 -0.99 9.10 -40.85
C SER A 378 -0.26 8.77 -39.54
N SER A 379 -0.78 9.31 -38.44
CA SER A 379 -0.40 9.03 -37.05
C SER A 379 -1.49 9.58 -36.13
N SER A 380 -1.43 9.24 -34.84
CA SER A 380 -2.15 9.98 -33.78
C SER A 380 -1.41 11.25 -33.34
N ASN A 381 -0.09 11.32 -33.52
CA ASN A 381 0.74 12.52 -33.38
C ASN A 381 1.69 12.64 -34.59
N ASP A 382 2.83 11.92 -34.59
CA ASP A 382 3.82 11.91 -35.67
C ASP A 382 4.27 10.48 -36.05
N PHE A 383 5.14 10.35 -37.06
CA PHE A 383 5.84 9.11 -37.37
C PHE A 383 7.26 9.19 -36.81
N ASN A 384 7.58 8.33 -35.84
CA ASN A 384 8.85 8.38 -35.11
C ASN A 384 9.82 7.24 -35.50
N GLU A 385 11.11 7.51 -35.37
CA GLU A 385 12.20 6.65 -35.81
C GLU A 385 13.44 6.83 -34.92
N PHE A 386 14.06 5.71 -34.57
CA PHE A 386 15.21 5.59 -33.66
C PHE A 386 16.25 4.66 -34.33
N THR A 387 16.47 3.44 -33.84
CA THR A 387 17.23 2.43 -34.60
C THR A 387 16.43 1.80 -35.76
N TYR A 388 17.04 1.70 -36.94
CA TYR A 388 16.66 0.82 -38.03
C TYR A 388 17.63 -0.36 -38.19
N TRP A 389 17.08 -1.56 -38.29
CA TRP A 389 17.83 -2.79 -38.56
C TRP A 389 17.51 -3.34 -39.96
N VAL A 390 18.55 -3.61 -40.74
CA VAL A 390 18.42 -4.07 -42.13
C VAL A 390 18.89 -5.50 -42.23
N ASP A 391 17.95 -6.43 -42.41
CA ASP A 391 18.24 -7.85 -42.60
C ASP A 391 18.01 -8.25 -44.08
N SER A 392 19.07 -8.56 -44.81
CA SER A 392 18.97 -9.14 -46.16
C SER A 392 18.53 -10.60 -46.08
N MET A 393 17.55 -11.00 -46.88
CA MET A 393 17.07 -12.39 -46.90
C MET A 393 17.98 -13.25 -47.79
N VAL A 394 18.90 -14.00 -47.19
CA VAL A 394 19.86 -14.86 -47.89
C VAL A 394 19.51 -16.33 -47.62
N ASN A 395 19.27 -17.11 -48.68
CA ASN A 395 18.85 -18.52 -48.59
C ASN A 395 17.62 -18.73 -47.67
N GLY A 396 16.66 -17.79 -47.72
CA GLY A 396 15.46 -17.80 -46.86
C GLY A 396 15.68 -17.39 -45.40
N GLN A 397 16.90 -17.01 -45.00
CA GLN A 397 17.21 -16.57 -43.63
C GLN A 397 17.53 -15.07 -43.57
N PRO A 398 17.11 -14.34 -42.53
CA PRO A 398 17.47 -12.94 -42.34
C PRO A 398 18.93 -12.83 -41.88
N VAL A 399 19.76 -12.13 -42.67
CA VAL A 399 21.16 -11.81 -42.34
C VAL A 399 21.30 -10.32 -42.15
N ARG A 400 21.72 -9.89 -40.95
CA ARG A 400 22.00 -8.47 -40.66
C ARG A 400 23.06 -7.93 -41.61
N THR A 401 22.69 -6.96 -42.45
CA THR A 401 23.60 -6.30 -43.40
C THR A 401 23.87 -4.86 -43.06
N ASP A 402 22.97 -4.17 -42.34
CA ASP A 402 23.22 -2.80 -41.88
C ASP A 402 22.44 -2.42 -40.61
N THR A 403 22.81 -1.33 -39.96
CA THR A 403 22.08 -0.74 -38.82
C THR A 403 22.26 0.78 -38.79
N VAL A 404 21.16 1.49 -39.03
CA VAL A 404 21.10 2.96 -38.97
C VAL A 404 20.58 3.35 -37.60
N ASP A 405 21.23 4.27 -36.91
CA ASP A 405 20.70 4.95 -35.73
C ASP A 405 20.54 6.43 -36.07
N VAL A 406 19.36 6.98 -35.83
CA VAL A 406 19.03 8.38 -36.14
C VAL A 406 18.68 9.12 -34.85
N GLY A 407 19.25 10.30 -34.63
CA GLY A 407 19.12 11.02 -33.38
C GLY A 407 20.32 11.93 -33.03
N PRO A 408 20.16 12.83 -32.05
CA PRO A 408 21.18 13.80 -31.65
C PRO A 408 22.51 13.20 -31.16
N ASN A 409 22.52 12.01 -30.56
CA ASN A 409 23.76 11.34 -30.14
C ASN A 409 24.40 10.56 -31.31
N HIS A 410 23.57 10.11 -32.26
CA HIS A 410 23.96 9.22 -33.36
C HIS A 410 24.23 9.92 -34.70
N THR A 411 24.38 11.24 -34.71
CA THR A 411 24.67 12.07 -35.92
C THR A 411 25.82 11.58 -36.82
N ALA A 412 26.79 10.83 -36.29
CA ALA A 412 27.84 10.20 -37.10
C ALA A 412 27.33 8.99 -37.92
N ASN A 413 26.37 8.24 -37.39
CA ASN A 413 25.66 7.16 -38.09
C ASN A 413 24.72 7.76 -39.15
N GLU A 414 23.97 8.81 -38.81
CA GLU A 414 23.17 9.59 -39.75
C GLU A 414 23.99 10.05 -40.97
N ALA A 415 25.16 10.65 -40.72
CA ALA A 415 26.05 11.12 -41.78
C ALA A 415 26.61 9.98 -42.65
N ALA A 416 26.89 8.81 -42.07
CA ALA A 416 27.38 7.64 -42.80
C ALA A 416 26.34 7.04 -43.75
N HIS A 417 25.06 7.11 -43.40
CA HIS A 417 23.94 6.66 -44.22
C HIS A 417 23.30 7.77 -45.06
N GLY A 418 23.79 9.01 -44.96
CA GLY A 418 23.24 10.17 -45.67
C GLY A 418 21.81 10.49 -45.26
N TYR A 419 21.48 10.32 -43.96
CA TYR A 419 20.14 10.53 -43.43
C TYR A 419 19.69 11.99 -43.56
N THR A 420 18.44 12.18 -43.99
CA THR A 420 17.77 13.48 -44.08
C THR A 420 16.30 13.38 -43.65
N ILE A 421 15.74 14.48 -43.16
CA ILE A 421 14.35 14.57 -42.66
C ILE A 421 13.70 15.88 -43.11
N THR A 422 12.40 15.84 -43.43
CA THR A 422 11.55 17.01 -43.72
C THR A 422 10.38 17.07 -42.74
N GLN A 423 10.02 18.28 -42.28
CA GLN A 423 8.96 18.52 -41.28
C GLN A 423 9.16 17.71 -39.98
N GLN A 424 10.36 17.81 -39.38
CA GLN A 424 10.68 17.19 -38.10
C GLN A 424 9.85 17.79 -36.96
N THR A 425 9.15 16.93 -36.20
CA THR A 425 8.34 17.26 -35.02
C THR A 425 9.10 17.02 -33.71
N PHE A 426 9.89 15.95 -33.63
CA PHE A 426 10.66 15.55 -32.45
C PHE A 426 12.15 15.33 -32.77
N SER A 427 13.02 15.60 -31.79
CA SER A 427 14.37 15.02 -31.72
C SER A 427 14.85 15.04 -30.28
N GLY A 428 15.32 13.90 -29.77
CA GLY A 428 15.70 13.75 -28.36
C GLY A 428 15.84 12.29 -27.93
N VAL A 429 16.16 12.10 -26.65
CA VAL A 429 16.23 10.78 -25.99
C VAL A 429 14.85 10.38 -25.48
N ARG A 430 14.50 9.11 -25.64
CA ARG A 430 13.42 8.42 -24.91
C ARG A 430 14.03 7.28 -24.08
N ASN A 431 13.46 6.99 -22.91
CA ASN A 431 13.91 5.90 -22.04
C ASN A 431 12.71 5.05 -21.61
N PHE A 432 12.29 4.15 -22.49
CA PHE A 432 11.15 3.26 -22.28
C PHE A 432 11.60 1.81 -22.07
N CYS A 433 10.68 0.96 -21.66
CA CYS A 433 10.85 -0.49 -21.66
C CYS A 433 10.16 -1.12 -22.87
N TYR A 434 10.64 -2.28 -23.31
CA TYR A 434 9.87 -3.17 -24.17
C TYR A 434 8.80 -3.88 -23.33
N PRO A 435 7.61 -4.19 -23.90
CA PRO A 435 6.62 -5.01 -23.22
C PRO A 435 7.19 -6.42 -22.93
N PRO A 436 6.77 -7.06 -21.83
CA PRO A 436 7.33 -8.34 -21.38
C PRO A 436 7.10 -9.47 -22.40
N SER A 437 8.05 -10.40 -22.51
CA SER A 437 7.98 -11.45 -23.50
C SER A 437 6.90 -12.49 -23.18
N THR A 438 6.20 -12.98 -24.20
CA THR A 438 5.16 -14.02 -24.06
C THR A 438 5.69 -15.38 -23.59
N GLN A 439 7.01 -15.57 -23.55
CA GLN A 439 7.64 -16.85 -23.20
C GLN A 439 7.40 -17.26 -21.74
N ASP A 440 7.29 -16.29 -20.82
CA ASP A 440 7.09 -16.54 -19.39
C ASP A 440 5.64 -16.27 -18.92
N GLN A 441 4.78 -15.70 -19.78
CA GLN A 441 3.42 -15.28 -19.43
C GLN A 441 2.57 -16.40 -18.81
N GLY A 442 2.71 -17.64 -19.29
CA GLY A 442 2.00 -18.79 -18.75
C GLY A 442 2.45 -19.22 -17.34
N ALA A 443 3.67 -18.86 -16.93
CA ALA A 443 4.18 -19.12 -15.58
C ALA A 443 3.75 -18.03 -14.59
N VAL A 444 3.67 -16.78 -15.05
CA VAL A 444 3.10 -15.66 -14.27
C VAL A 444 1.61 -15.91 -14.02
N LEU A 445 0.81 -16.17 -15.07
CA LEU A 445 -0.62 -16.50 -14.94
C LEU A 445 -0.92 -17.67 -13.97
N ALA A 446 -0.10 -18.72 -14.00
CA ALA A 446 -0.23 -19.86 -13.06
C ALA A 446 0.15 -19.51 -11.62
N SER A 447 0.94 -18.45 -11.42
CA SER A 447 1.31 -17.90 -10.12
C SER A 447 0.25 -16.94 -9.59
N ASP A 448 -0.35 -16.15 -10.47
CA ASP A 448 -1.45 -15.23 -10.17
C ASP A 448 -2.69 -16.00 -9.71
N ASP A 449 -3.09 -17.07 -10.41
CA ASP A 449 -4.16 -17.99 -9.99
C ASP A 449 -3.89 -18.60 -8.60
N VAL A 450 -2.64 -18.96 -8.29
CA VAL A 450 -2.25 -19.43 -6.95
C VAL A 450 -2.38 -18.32 -5.91
N LEU A 451 -1.99 -17.08 -6.22
CA LEU A 451 -2.07 -15.96 -5.28
C LEU A 451 -3.51 -15.46 -5.06
N GLN A 452 -4.34 -15.50 -6.08
CA GLN A 452 -5.74 -15.06 -6.06
C GLN A 452 -6.68 -16.14 -5.45
N HIS A 453 -6.41 -17.42 -5.69
CA HIS A 453 -7.32 -18.51 -5.31
C HIS A 453 -6.80 -19.53 -4.27
N VAL A 454 -5.50 -19.54 -3.93
CA VAL A 454 -5.10 -20.15 -2.64
C VAL A 454 -5.38 -19.14 -1.53
N ARG A 455 -6.06 -19.60 -0.48
CA ARG A 455 -6.56 -18.78 0.62
C ARG A 455 -5.89 -19.18 1.93
N LEU A 456 -5.32 -18.18 2.61
CA LEU A 456 -4.88 -18.32 3.99
C LEU A 456 -6.10 -18.39 4.90
N ARG A 457 -6.13 -19.38 5.78
CA ARG A 457 -7.17 -19.59 6.78
C ARG A 457 -6.56 -19.68 8.16
N ILE A 458 -7.04 -18.86 9.09
CA ILE A 458 -6.63 -18.94 10.50
C ILE A 458 -7.87 -18.95 11.38
N SER A 459 -7.88 -19.91 12.30
CA SER A 459 -8.88 -20.02 13.36
C SER A 459 -8.22 -19.80 14.72
N PHE A 460 -8.86 -19.01 15.57
CA PHE A 460 -8.51 -18.78 16.97
C PHE A 460 -9.65 -19.25 17.86
N ASP A 461 -9.35 -20.03 18.90
CA ASP A 461 -10.31 -20.53 19.90
C ASP A 461 -11.59 -21.15 19.29
N GLY A 462 -11.41 -21.90 18.19
CA GLY A 462 -12.49 -22.54 17.43
C GLY A 462 -13.25 -21.66 16.44
N GLN A 463 -12.91 -20.38 16.26
CA GLN A 463 -13.55 -19.45 15.32
C GLN A 463 -12.59 -19.07 14.18
N ARG A 464 -13.01 -19.22 12.91
CA ARG A 464 -12.23 -18.73 11.76
C ARG A 464 -12.41 -17.22 11.62
N THR A 465 -11.32 -16.47 11.74
CA THR A 465 -11.31 -14.99 11.67
C THR A 465 -10.53 -14.46 10.47
N VAL A 466 -9.68 -15.29 9.88
CA VAL A 466 -8.94 -15.02 8.65
C VAL A 466 -9.39 -16.04 7.60
N ASP A 467 -9.88 -15.55 6.47
CA ASP A 467 -10.11 -16.33 5.25
C ASP A 467 -9.94 -15.37 4.06
N ALA A 468 -8.74 -15.31 3.48
CA ALA A 468 -8.36 -14.32 2.48
C ALA A 468 -7.40 -14.91 1.41
N PRO A 469 -7.40 -14.40 0.16
CA PRO A 469 -6.40 -14.75 -0.86
C PRO A 469 -4.97 -14.54 -0.38
N LEU A 470 -4.03 -15.39 -0.82
CA LEU A 470 -2.62 -15.23 -0.47
C LEU A 470 -2.07 -13.87 -0.92
N GLY A 471 -2.22 -13.53 -2.20
CA GLY A 471 -1.68 -12.28 -2.75
C GLY A 471 -2.18 -11.07 -1.98
N GLN A 472 -3.50 -10.94 -1.82
CA GLN A 472 -4.09 -9.82 -1.09
C GLN A 472 -3.69 -9.79 0.39
N PHE A 473 -3.68 -10.91 1.12
CA PHE A 473 -3.28 -10.93 2.53
C PHE A 473 -1.82 -10.48 2.77
N PHE A 474 -0.97 -10.59 1.75
CA PHE A 474 0.42 -10.15 1.79
C PHE A 474 0.69 -8.87 0.96
N GLY A 475 -0.36 -8.20 0.44
CA GLY A 475 -0.29 -6.85 -0.12
C GLY A 475 -0.31 -6.68 -1.65
N SER A 476 -0.43 -7.76 -2.44
CA SER A 476 -0.50 -7.65 -3.92
C SER A 476 -1.48 -8.68 -4.50
N GLY A 477 -2.60 -8.23 -5.04
CA GLY A 477 -3.62 -9.12 -5.63
C GLY A 477 -3.40 -9.48 -7.10
N LEU A 478 -2.59 -8.72 -7.85
CA LEU A 478 -2.35 -8.96 -9.28
C LEU A 478 -1.30 -10.04 -9.57
N GLY A 479 -0.32 -10.23 -8.67
CA GLY A 479 0.73 -11.23 -8.85
C GLY A 479 1.86 -11.12 -7.82
N LEU A 480 2.97 -11.83 -8.08
CA LEU A 480 4.17 -11.84 -7.21
C LEU A 480 5.03 -10.57 -7.41
N TYR A 481 4.50 -9.44 -6.98
CA TYR A 481 5.20 -8.15 -6.93
C TYR A 481 5.92 -7.93 -5.58
N GLN A 482 6.82 -6.95 -5.50
CA GLN A 482 7.48 -6.60 -4.23
C GLN A 482 6.51 -5.82 -3.33
N VAL A 483 6.38 -6.24 -2.06
CA VAL A 483 5.61 -5.51 -1.04
C VAL A 483 6.48 -5.26 0.18
N ARG A 484 6.53 -4.00 0.62
CA ARG A 484 7.37 -3.48 1.70
C ARG A 484 6.62 -2.86 2.88
N ALA A 485 5.36 -3.23 3.09
CA ALA A 485 4.59 -2.77 4.23
C ALA A 485 5.24 -3.16 5.58
N LEU A 486 4.86 -2.46 6.65
CA LEU A 486 5.46 -2.65 7.97
C LEU A 486 5.02 -3.97 8.62
N MET A 487 3.77 -4.38 8.38
CA MET A 487 3.15 -5.55 9.04
C MET A 487 3.04 -6.79 8.13
N TYR A 488 3.42 -6.68 6.86
CA TYR A 488 3.44 -7.76 5.86
C TYR A 488 4.33 -7.39 4.67
N GLY A 489 4.74 -8.37 3.86
CA GLY A 489 5.55 -8.13 2.68
C GLY A 489 5.73 -9.34 1.78
N ILE A 490 6.18 -9.08 0.55
CA ILE A 490 6.46 -10.08 -0.48
C ILE A 490 7.86 -9.79 -1.02
N ASP A 491 8.72 -10.79 -0.93
CA ASP A 491 10.01 -10.84 -1.59
C ASP A 491 9.90 -11.75 -2.82
N PRO A 492 9.76 -11.20 -4.04
CA PRO A 492 9.63 -11.99 -5.26
C PRO A 492 10.90 -12.78 -5.58
N ALA A 493 12.08 -12.22 -5.30
CA ALA A 493 13.37 -12.86 -5.57
C ALA A 493 13.64 -14.07 -4.65
N ARG A 494 13.04 -14.10 -3.46
CA ARG A 494 13.02 -15.26 -2.56
C ARG A 494 11.72 -16.06 -2.60
N GLN A 495 10.77 -15.67 -3.45
CA GLN A 495 9.42 -16.28 -3.57
C GLN A 495 8.74 -16.46 -2.20
N THR A 496 8.89 -15.43 -1.35
CA THR A 496 8.60 -15.50 0.09
C THR A 496 7.64 -14.40 0.50
N LEU A 497 6.51 -14.81 1.10
CA LEU A 497 5.46 -13.96 1.63
C LEU A 497 5.55 -13.97 3.15
N SER A 498 5.55 -12.82 3.81
CA SER A 498 5.77 -12.68 5.26
C SER A 498 4.75 -11.75 5.91
N SER A 499 4.31 -12.04 7.13
CA SER A 499 3.38 -11.23 7.90
C SER A 499 3.74 -11.23 9.38
N TRP A 500 3.57 -10.09 10.02
CA TRP A 500 3.98 -9.78 11.39
C TRP A 500 2.85 -9.19 12.24
N TRP A 501 1.59 -9.27 11.80
CA TRP A 501 0.44 -8.93 12.61
C TRP A 501 0.44 -9.73 13.94
N PRO A 502 0.33 -9.10 15.12
CA PRO A 502 0.09 -9.84 16.37
C PRO A 502 -1.29 -10.52 16.34
N MET A 503 -1.36 -11.85 16.40
CA MET A 503 -2.63 -12.58 16.37
C MET A 503 -2.89 -13.31 17.69
N PRO A 504 -3.57 -12.69 18.68
CA PRO A 504 -3.75 -13.26 20.02
C PRO A 504 -4.80 -14.39 20.06
N TYR A 505 -4.62 -15.34 20.98
CA TYR A 505 -5.55 -16.45 21.26
C TYR A 505 -5.52 -16.91 22.73
N ARG A 506 -6.61 -17.50 23.22
CA ARG A 506 -6.81 -17.85 24.64
C ARG A 506 -6.54 -19.33 24.95
N ARG A 507 -6.70 -20.24 23.98
CA ARG A 507 -6.65 -21.70 24.14
C ARG A 507 -5.98 -22.40 22.97
N ASP A 508 -6.25 -21.95 21.75
CA ASP A 508 -5.71 -22.55 20.53
C ASP A 508 -5.72 -21.61 19.33
N ALA A 509 -4.80 -21.87 18.39
CA ALA A 509 -4.88 -21.37 17.04
C ALA A 509 -4.49 -22.46 16.03
N THR A 510 -5.05 -22.42 14.82
CA THR A 510 -4.67 -23.29 13.70
C THR A 510 -4.58 -22.49 12.42
N VAL A 511 -3.47 -22.68 11.69
CA VAL A 511 -3.16 -22.03 10.41
C VAL A 511 -3.25 -23.07 9.29
N GLU A 512 -3.98 -22.75 8.23
CA GLU A 512 -4.25 -23.61 7.08
C GLU A 512 -4.11 -22.85 5.76
N LEU A 513 -3.79 -23.56 4.68
CA LEU A 513 -4.06 -23.11 3.31
C LEU A 513 -5.21 -23.93 2.75
N TYR A 514 -6.16 -23.28 2.09
CA TYR A 514 -7.15 -23.93 1.23
C TYR A 514 -6.91 -23.50 -0.21
N ASN A 515 -6.90 -24.45 -1.14
CA ASN A 515 -6.60 -24.18 -2.54
C ASN A 515 -7.88 -24.23 -3.39
N ALA A 516 -8.32 -23.08 -3.90
CA ALA A 516 -9.36 -22.98 -4.95
C ALA A 516 -8.79 -22.68 -6.35
N SER A 517 -7.46 -22.57 -6.48
CA SER A 517 -6.76 -22.40 -7.75
C SER A 517 -6.73 -23.71 -8.55
N GLN A 518 -6.38 -23.64 -9.84
CA GLN A 518 -6.22 -24.82 -10.70
C GLN A 518 -4.84 -25.49 -10.54
N HIS A 519 -3.89 -24.81 -9.89
CA HIS A 519 -2.52 -25.28 -9.74
C HIS A 519 -2.23 -25.85 -8.34
N THR A 520 -1.25 -26.75 -8.22
CA THR A 520 -0.85 -27.28 -6.90
C THR A 520 0.19 -26.36 -6.26
N ALA A 521 -0.17 -25.72 -5.14
CA ALA A 521 0.78 -24.97 -4.34
C ALA A 521 1.62 -25.91 -3.45
N SER A 522 2.95 -25.73 -3.45
CA SER A 522 3.88 -26.46 -2.59
C SER A 522 4.91 -25.51 -1.99
N GLY A 523 5.47 -25.83 -0.83
CA GLY A 523 6.43 -24.93 -0.20
C GLY A 523 6.80 -25.28 1.22
N VAL A 524 7.34 -24.28 1.92
CA VAL A 524 7.64 -24.32 3.35
C VAL A 524 6.92 -23.16 4.02
N ALA A 525 6.19 -23.47 5.08
CA ALA A 525 5.58 -22.49 5.97
C ALA A 525 6.35 -22.42 7.30
N THR A 526 6.40 -21.24 7.88
CA THR A 526 6.99 -20.96 9.19
C THR A 526 5.96 -20.17 10.01
N VAL A 527 5.65 -20.65 11.21
CA VAL A 527 4.71 -20.01 12.15
C VAL A 527 5.42 -19.77 13.47
N ALA A 528 5.62 -18.50 13.83
CA ALA A 528 6.20 -18.09 15.10
C ALA A 528 5.08 -17.69 16.08
N SER A 529 5.18 -18.15 17.33
CA SER A 529 4.19 -17.90 18.38
C SER A 529 4.85 -17.84 19.75
N ALA A 530 4.34 -16.96 20.63
CA ALA A 530 4.83 -16.83 22.00
C ALA A 530 3.69 -16.99 23.01
N PRO A 531 3.92 -17.65 24.17
CA PRO A 531 2.96 -17.67 25.28
C PRO A 531 2.67 -16.25 25.79
N SER A 532 1.41 -15.94 26.10
CA SER A 532 1.03 -14.58 26.51
C SER A 532 -0.26 -14.55 27.33
N TYR A 533 -0.13 -14.47 28.65
CA TYR A 533 -1.28 -14.35 29.54
C TYR A 533 -2.07 -13.04 29.31
N ARG A 534 -1.36 -11.96 28.94
CA ARG A 534 -1.96 -10.67 28.54
C ARG A 534 -2.88 -10.81 27.32
N ALA A 535 -2.61 -11.76 26.41
CA ALA A 535 -3.51 -12.07 25.30
C ALA A 535 -4.80 -12.76 25.79
N ALA A 536 -4.70 -13.76 26.69
CA ALA A 536 -5.88 -14.41 27.30
C ALA A 536 -6.79 -13.46 28.08
N GLU A 537 -6.20 -12.49 28.79
CA GLU A 537 -6.91 -11.46 29.56
C GLU A 537 -7.52 -10.41 28.63
N GLY A 538 -6.76 -9.90 27.65
CA GLY A 538 -7.24 -8.92 26.67
C GLY A 538 -8.39 -9.41 25.80
N LEU A 539 -8.45 -10.71 25.51
CA LEU A 539 -9.56 -11.38 24.81
C LEU A 539 -10.68 -11.89 25.76
N GLY A 540 -10.65 -11.49 27.03
CA GLY A 540 -11.73 -11.77 27.98
C GLY A 540 -12.97 -10.88 27.77
N PRO A 541 -14.12 -11.19 28.41
CA PRO A 541 -15.34 -10.38 28.31
C PRO A 541 -15.24 -8.94 28.84
N HIS A 542 -14.15 -8.62 29.54
CA HIS A 542 -13.81 -7.28 30.05
C HIS A 542 -12.38 -6.89 29.65
N GLY A 543 -11.80 -7.58 28.66
CA GLY A 543 -10.47 -7.32 28.14
C GLY A 543 -10.48 -6.24 27.05
N SER A 544 -9.34 -5.61 26.83
CA SER A 544 -9.18 -4.47 25.91
C SER A 544 -8.57 -4.85 24.56
N SER A 545 -8.75 -6.08 24.07
CA SER A 545 -8.19 -6.56 22.80
C SER A 545 -9.20 -7.26 21.91
N GLY A 546 -8.98 -7.21 20.60
CA GLY A 546 -9.72 -7.98 19.61
C GLY A 546 -8.95 -9.18 19.08
N TYR A 547 -9.66 -10.17 18.51
CA TYR A 547 -9.02 -11.20 17.70
C TYR A 547 -8.59 -10.58 16.37
N PHE A 548 -7.39 -10.94 15.88
CA PHE A 548 -6.97 -10.55 14.53
C PHE A 548 -7.90 -11.17 13.48
N ARG A 549 -8.30 -10.36 12.51
CA ARG A 549 -9.26 -10.68 11.46
C ARG A 549 -8.75 -10.16 10.13
N ALA A 550 -8.98 -10.95 9.08
CA ALA A 550 -8.78 -10.53 7.70
C ALA A 550 -10.02 -10.94 6.91
N THR A 551 -10.81 -9.93 6.51
CA THR A 551 -12.09 -10.09 5.82
C THR A 551 -11.89 -9.75 4.36
N ALA A 552 -12.05 -10.75 3.47
CA ALA A 552 -11.94 -10.55 2.04
C ALA A 552 -13.32 -10.41 1.37
N SER A 553 -13.49 -9.38 0.54
CA SER A 553 -14.67 -9.08 -0.29
C SER A 553 -14.25 -8.84 -1.75
N GLY A 554 -15.19 -8.92 -2.69
CA GLY A 554 -14.94 -8.55 -4.08
C GLY A 554 -15.99 -9.01 -5.09
N GLY A 555 -16.03 -8.34 -6.23
CA GLY A 555 -16.95 -8.56 -7.33
C GLY A 555 -17.02 -7.33 -8.27
N PRO A 556 -17.91 -7.36 -9.28
CA PRO A 556 -18.26 -6.15 -10.03
C PRO A 556 -18.85 -5.07 -9.12
N THR A 557 -18.54 -3.81 -9.40
CA THR A 557 -19.10 -2.67 -8.66
C THR A 557 -20.58 -2.43 -9.00
N THR A 558 -21.30 -1.69 -8.15
CA THR A 558 -22.76 -1.53 -8.23
C THR A 558 -23.12 -0.04 -8.21
N PRO A 559 -23.56 0.56 -9.33
CA PRO A 559 -23.69 2.00 -9.42
C PRO A 559 -24.52 2.66 -8.31
N GLY A 560 -23.96 3.73 -7.74
CA GLY A 560 -24.47 4.40 -6.54
C GLY A 560 -24.20 3.67 -5.21
N GLN A 561 -23.23 2.74 -5.13
CA GLN A 561 -22.87 2.03 -3.90
C GLN A 561 -21.36 1.73 -3.78
N ASP A 562 -20.74 2.29 -2.74
CA ASP A 562 -19.41 1.97 -2.22
C ASP A 562 -19.03 0.48 -2.41
N HIS A 563 -17.80 0.23 -2.87
CA HIS A 563 -17.16 -1.06 -2.63
C HIS A 563 -16.76 -1.17 -1.15
N VAL A 564 -17.60 -1.87 -0.37
CA VAL A 564 -17.39 -2.03 1.07
C VAL A 564 -16.17 -2.92 1.38
N PHE A 565 -15.11 -2.31 1.90
CA PHE A 565 -13.95 -3.00 2.47
C PHE A 565 -14.34 -3.80 3.72
N LEU A 566 -15.14 -3.20 4.61
CA LEU A 566 -15.62 -3.84 5.82
C LEU A 566 -16.96 -3.28 6.28
N HIS A 567 -17.96 -4.15 6.43
CA HIS A 567 -19.12 -3.92 7.28
C HIS A 567 -19.03 -4.85 8.50
N ALA A 568 -19.04 -4.30 9.71
CA ALA A 568 -18.86 -5.02 10.96
C ALA A 568 -19.80 -4.53 12.07
N ALA A 569 -20.21 -5.46 12.92
CA ALA A 569 -20.94 -5.20 14.16
C ALA A 569 -20.17 -5.79 15.36
N GLY A 570 -20.31 -5.15 16.53
CA GLY A 570 -19.54 -5.46 17.73
C GLY A 570 -18.57 -4.33 18.06
N HIS A 571 -17.42 -4.62 18.66
CA HIS A 571 -16.38 -3.60 18.89
C HIS A 571 -15.03 -4.06 18.34
N GLY A 572 -14.22 -3.10 17.91
CA GLY A 572 -13.01 -3.39 17.17
C GLY A 572 -12.19 -2.17 16.77
N LYS A 573 -11.23 -2.42 15.89
CA LYS A 573 -10.36 -1.42 15.28
C LYS A 573 -9.90 -1.89 13.90
N PHE A 574 -10.22 -1.14 12.87
CA PHE A 574 -9.67 -1.30 11.52
C PHE A 574 -8.21 -0.83 11.51
N VAL A 575 -7.32 -1.61 10.88
CA VAL A 575 -5.87 -1.33 10.83
C VAL A 575 -5.26 -1.36 9.43
N GLY A 576 -6.11 -1.34 8.39
CA GLY A 576 -5.70 -1.24 6.99
C GLY A 576 -6.46 -2.15 6.04
N VAL A 577 -6.11 -2.04 4.76
CA VAL A 577 -6.69 -2.80 3.65
C VAL A 577 -5.63 -3.05 2.57
N THR A 578 -5.74 -4.17 1.88
CA THR A 578 -5.17 -4.38 0.55
C THR A 578 -6.30 -4.42 -0.46
N HIS A 579 -6.19 -3.66 -1.55
CA HIS A 579 -7.22 -3.50 -2.58
C HIS A 579 -6.66 -3.88 -3.95
N THR A 580 -7.53 -4.37 -4.84
CA THR A 580 -7.17 -4.81 -6.18
C THR A 580 -8.35 -4.53 -7.10
N MET A 581 -8.09 -3.70 -8.09
CA MET A 581 -9.09 -3.04 -8.93
C MET A 581 -8.81 -3.36 -10.40
N VAL A 582 -9.88 -3.59 -11.16
CA VAL A 582 -9.86 -3.74 -12.62
C VAL A 582 -10.90 -2.78 -13.20
N GLY A 583 -10.50 -1.87 -14.08
CA GLY A 583 -11.38 -0.83 -14.61
C GLY A 583 -11.00 -0.38 -16.03
N PRO A 584 -11.65 0.67 -16.57
CA PRO A 584 -11.35 1.18 -17.90
C PRO A 584 -9.92 1.73 -17.99
N ALA A 585 -9.32 1.63 -19.18
CA ALA A 585 -7.97 2.14 -19.48
C ALA A 585 -7.79 3.66 -19.30
N THR A 586 -8.88 4.41 -19.09
CA THR A 586 -8.86 5.83 -18.70
C THR A 586 -8.55 6.05 -17.22
N ARG A 587 -8.54 4.99 -16.40
CA ARG A 587 -8.22 4.98 -14.96
C ARG A 587 -9.14 5.79 -14.05
N ALA A 588 -10.16 6.46 -14.60
CA ALA A 588 -11.24 7.17 -13.92
C ALA A 588 -12.05 6.36 -12.87
N TYR A 589 -11.80 5.05 -12.72
CA TYR A 589 -12.32 4.30 -11.57
C TYR A 589 -11.65 4.73 -10.25
N LEU A 590 -10.42 5.26 -10.32
CA LEU A 590 -9.65 5.71 -9.16
C LEU A 590 -10.13 7.05 -8.58
N GLU A 591 -11.07 7.76 -9.20
CA GLU A 591 -11.59 9.03 -8.64
C GLU A 591 -12.39 8.87 -7.34
N GLY A 592 -12.75 7.64 -6.94
CA GLY A 592 -13.71 7.41 -5.86
C GLY A 592 -13.19 7.64 -4.44
N ASP A 593 -13.95 8.39 -3.64
CA ASP A 593 -13.68 8.75 -2.23
C ASP A 593 -13.79 7.58 -1.24
N GLU A 594 -12.93 7.54 -0.20
CA GLU A 594 -13.20 6.68 0.95
C GLU A 594 -14.30 7.25 1.85
N ARG A 595 -15.22 6.40 2.33
CA ARG A 595 -16.29 6.80 3.25
C ARG A 595 -16.34 5.87 4.46
N VAL A 596 -16.19 6.42 5.67
CA VAL A 596 -16.12 5.63 6.91
C VAL A 596 -17.13 6.10 7.95
N TYR A 597 -18.12 5.24 8.20
CA TYR A 597 -19.20 5.46 9.15
C TYR A 597 -19.01 4.57 10.40
N VAL A 598 -18.79 5.20 11.55
CA VAL A 598 -18.50 4.55 12.84
C VAL A 598 -19.69 4.68 13.79
N ASP A 599 -20.03 3.59 14.47
CA ASP A 599 -20.98 3.46 15.57
C ASP A 599 -22.40 3.98 15.29
N GLY A 600 -22.83 3.88 14.03
CA GLY A 600 -24.15 4.33 13.58
C GLY A 600 -24.25 5.82 13.28
N SER A 601 -23.10 6.50 13.10
CA SER A 601 -23.07 7.85 12.51
C SER A 601 -23.74 7.88 11.14
N ARG A 602 -24.35 9.02 10.81
CA ARG A 602 -25.00 9.27 9.52
C ARG A 602 -24.16 10.10 8.56
N THR A 603 -23.23 10.89 9.07
CA THR A 603 -22.11 11.42 8.28
C THR A 603 -20.89 10.53 8.44
N PRO A 604 -20.01 10.44 7.44
CA PRO A 604 -18.69 9.85 7.60
C PRO A 604 -17.90 10.61 8.67
N GLN A 605 -17.03 9.89 9.38
CA GLN A 605 -15.96 10.51 10.17
C GLN A 605 -14.66 10.71 9.36
N ILE A 606 -14.55 10.03 8.22
CA ILE A 606 -13.43 10.04 7.26
C ILE A 606 -14.08 10.02 5.86
N HIS A 607 -13.79 11.04 5.05
CA HIS A 607 -14.32 11.30 3.71
C HIS A 607 -13.15 11.73 2.80
N GLY A 608 -12.99 11.07 1.65
CA GLY A 608 -11.80 11.14 0.81
C GLY A 608 -11.58 12.42 -0.01
N THR A 609 -10.83 12.23 -1.10
CA THR A 609 -10.73 13.14 -2.28
C THR A 609 -10.39 12.37 -3.57
N GLY A 610 -10.50 11.03 -3.56
CA GLY A 610 -9.94 10.12 -4.56
C GLY A 610 -9.34 8.82 -3.99
N THR A 611 -9.29 7.76 -4.81
CA THR A 611 -8.78 6.44 -4.40
C THR A 611 -7.25 6.43 -4.30
N GLU A 612 -6.51 7.05 -5.22
CA GLU A 612 -5.05 7.15 -5.06
C GLU A 612 -4.66 8.03 -3.87
N ASP A 613 -5.45 9.06 -3.57
CA ASP A 613 -5.30 9.94 -2.41
C ASP A 613 -5.52 9.16 -1.10
N PHE A 614 -6.52 8.27 -1.06
CA PHE A 614 -6.66 7.31 0.04
C PHE A 614 -5.42 6.42 0.20
N TYR A 615 -4.75 6.03 -0.89
CA TYR A 615 -3.46 5.31 -0.84
C TYR A 615 -2.24 6.23 -0.72
N GLN A 616 -2.45 7.53 -0.47
CA GLN A 616 -1.46 8.60 -0.27
C GLN A 616 -0.57 8.89 -1.49
N GLY A 617 -0.99 8.46 -2.68
CA GLY A 617 -0.45 8.89 -3.97
C GLY A 617 -1.17 10.14 -4.48
N GLY A 618 -1.30 10.27 -5.80
CA GLY A 618 -2.05 11.33 -6.46
C GLY A 618 -1.98 11.16 -7.99
N TRP A 619 -2.85 11.84 -8.74
CA TRP A 619 -2.85 11.84 -10.21
C TRP A 619 -2.79 10.42 -10.83
N TYR A 620 -3.65 9.54 -10.34
CA TYR A 620 -3.73 8.12 -10.67
C TYR A 620 -2.45 7.30 -10.41
N PHE A 621 -1.55 7.74 -9.53
CA PHE A 621 -0.19 7.19 -9.37
C PHE A 621 0.70 7.39 -10.62
N ASP A 622 0.81 8.63 -11.11
CA ASP A 622 1.51 8.94 -12.38
C ASP A 622 3.02 8.63 -12.41
N ARG A 623 3.67 8.46 -11.25
CA ARG A 623 5.07 8.00 -11.16
C ARG A 623 5.21 6.47 -11.22
N GLY A 624 4.09 5.75 -11.30
CA GLY A 624 4.02 4.29 -11.39
C GLY A 624 4.13 3.56 -10.05
N PRO A 625 4.37 2.22 -10.08
CA PRO A 625 4.35 1.37 -8.90
C PRO A 625 5.40 1.70 -7.83
N PHE A 626 4.94 1.73 -6.58
CA PHE A 626 5.76 2.01 -5.40
C PHE A 626 5.30 1.17 -4.19
N SER A 627 6.14 1.02 -3.17
CA SER A 627 5.81 0.22 -1.99
C SER A 627 6.52 0.72 -0.75
N ASP A 628 5.76 1.40 0.10
CA ASP A 628 6.21 2.09 1.30
C ASP A 628 5.73 1.39 2.59
N PRO A 629 6.22 1.80 3.78
CA PRO A 629 5.95 1.09 5.02
C PRO A 629 4.47 1.07 5.42
N LEU A 630 3.71 2.13 5.10
CA LEU A 630 2.29 2.24 5.46
C LEU A 630 1.34 2.29 4.26
N ASN A 631 1.84 2.49 3.04
CA ASN A 631 1.02 2.60 1.83
C ASN A 631 1.78 2.06 0.61
N GLY A 632 1.12 1.94 -0.54
CA GLY A 632 1.79 1.54 -1.78
C GLY A 632 0.83 1.14 -2.90
N ASN A 633 1.29 1.35 -4.14
CA ASN A 633 0.78 0.71 -5.34
C ASN A 633 1.82 -0.31 -5.85
N PRO A 634 1.94 -1.52 -5.27
CA PRO A 634 3.01 -2.46 -5.65
C PRO A 634 2.86 -3.07 -7.05
N ALA A 635 1.68 -2.95 -7.70
CA ALA A 635 1.43 -3.52 -9.01
C ALA A 635 0.47 -2.65 -9.86
N HIS A 636 0.84 -2.46 -11.13
CA HIS A 636 0.05 -1.81 -12.18
C HIS A 636 0.20 -2.63 -13.47
N GLU A 637 -0.93 -2.93 -14.13
CA GLU A 637 -0.98 -3.75 -15.34
C GLU A 637 -1.96 -3.15 -16.35
N GLY A 638 -1.51 -2.87 -17.58
CA GLY A 638 -2.37 -2.50 -18.70
C GLY A 638 -2.60 -3.69 -19.63
N GLY A 639 -3.72 -4.40 -19.47
CA GLY A 639 -4.13 -5.50 -20.36
C GLY A 639 -3.14 -6.67 -20.52
N GLN A 640 -2.32 -6.94 -19.50
CA GLN A 640 -1.30 -8.00 -19.47
C GLN A 640 -1.53 -8.94 -18.27
N TYR A 641 -0.96 -10.16 -18.33
CA TYR A 641 -1.10 -11.19 -17.28
C TYR A 641 -2.56 -11.42 -16.87
N SER A 642 -2.90 -11.31 -15.58
CA SER A 642 -4.26 -11.48 -15.08
C SER A 642 -5.18 -10.28 -15.39
N CYS A 643 -4.63 -9.14 -15.81
CA CYS A 643 -5.39 -7.98 -16.27
C CYS A 643 -6.01 -8.18 -17.68
N PRO A 644 -7.35 -8.06 -17.85
CA PRO A 644 -8.01 -8.25 -19.13
C PRO A 644 -7.56 -7.27 -20.24
N PRO A 645 -7.39 -7.71 -21.50
CA PRO A 645 -7.02 -6.83 -22.61
C PRO A 645 -7.97 -5.63 -22.78
N GLY A 646 -7.40 -4.42 -22.83
CA GLY A 646 -8.16 -3.17 -22.91
C GLY A 646 -8.65 -2.61 -21.57
N THR A 647 -8.32 -3.26 -20.46
CA THR A 647 -8.54 -2.74 -19.09
C THR A 647 -7.23 -2.33 -18.43
N ASP A 648 -7.36 -1.52 -17.38
CA ASP A 648 -6.28 -1.13 -16.48
C ASP A 648 -6.51 -1.77 -15.11
N CYS A 649 -5.44 -2.30 -14.51
CA CYS A 649 -5.51 -3.01 -13.25
C CYS A 649 -4.48 -2.47 -12.26
N THR A 650 -4.95 -2.16 -11.05
CA THR A 650 -4.17 -1.50 -10.01
C THR A 650 -4.31 -2.28 -8.69
N SER A 651 -3.20 -2.69 -8.07
CA SER A 651 -3.19 -3.25 -6.71
C SER A 651 -2.58 -2.25 -5.74
N THR A 652 -3.23 -2.01 -4.61
CA THR A 652 -2.79 -1.06 -3.58
C THR A 652 -2.90 -1.64 -2.18
N TYR A 653 -2.25 -0.99 -1.21
CA TYR A 653 -2.50 -1.24 0.21
C TYR A 653 -2.33 0.03 1.05
N ARG A 654 -3.03 0.10 2.18
CA ARG A 654 -2.79 1.08 3.26
C ARG A 654 -2.86 0.37 4.61
N SER A 655 -1.86 0.56 5.46
CA SER A 655 -1.75 0.03 6.82
C SER A 655 -2.04 1.15 7.80
N MET A 656 -3.30 1.30 8.17
CA MET A 656 -3.76 2.38 9.04
C MET A 656 -3.36 2.08 10.50
N LEU A 657 -2.18 2.55 10.93
CA LEU A 657 -1.60 2.18 12.24
C LEU A 657 -1.71 3.31 13.27
N ALA A 658 -1.42 4.55 12.88
CA ALA A 658 -1.65 5.74 13.71
C ALA A 658 -3.07 6.30 13.49
N ASP A 659 -3.55 6.18 12.26
CA ASP A 659 -4.88 6.48 11.72
C ASP A 659 -5.85 5.29 11.82
N ALA A 660 -5.53 4.26 12.61
CA ALA A 660 -6.39 3.11 12.85
C ALA A 660 -7.78 3.56 13.35
N VAL A 661 -8.87 2.98 12.82
CA VAL A 661 -10.25 3.42 13.11
C VAL A 661 -10.91 2.51 14.16
N PRO A 662 -11.04 2.93 15.43
CA PRO A 662 -11.76 2.17 16.46
C PRO A 662 -13.27 2.31 16.32
N PHE A 663 -14.02 1.30 16.76
CA PHE A 663 -15.48 1.29 16.81
C PHE A 663 -15.99 0.50 18.03
N ALA A 664 -17.11 0.94 18.60
CA ALA A 664 -17.71 0.40 19.83
C ALA A 664 -19.05 -0.35 19.61
N SER A 665 -19.71 -0.19 18.47
CA SER A 665 -20.95 -0.90 18.11
C SER A 665 -21.01 -1.33 16.64
N SER A 666 -20.48 -0.53 15.70
CA SER A 666 -20.43 -0.88 14.27
C SER A 666 -19.42 -0.07 13.46
N LEU A 667 -19.05 -0.61 12.29
CA LEU A 667 -18.23 0.07 11.29
C LEU A 667 -18.74 -0.29 9.89
N THR A 668 -18.93 0.72 9.05
CA THR A 668 -18.93 0.57 7.59
C THR A 668 -17.75 1.39 7.05
N PHE A 669 -16.87 0.74 6.30
CA PHE A 669 -15.77 1.37 5.56
C PHE A 669 -15.96 0.99 4.09
N GLY A 670 -16.28 1.98 3.26
CA GLY A 670 -16.41 1.87 1.81
C GLY A 670 -15.42 2.75 1.06
N ILE A 671 -15.38 2.57 -0.25
CA ILE A 671 -14.72 3.47 -1.20
C ILE A 671 -15.57 3.54 -2.47
N GLU A 672 -15.69 4.70 -3.09
CA GLU A 672 -16.44 4.83 -4.33
C GLU A 672 -15.72 4.22 -5.54
N HIS A 673 -16.47 3.98 -6.62
CA HIS A 673 -15.95 3.45 -7.87
C HIS A 673 -16.08 4.44 -9.02
N GLY A 674 -15.10 5.35 -9.08
CA GLY A 674 -15.14 6.55 -9.92
C GLY A 674 -16.00 7.67 -9.30
N PRO A 675 -16.20 8.77 -10.04
CA PRO A 675 -16.55 10.07 -9.46
C PRO A 675 -17.76 10.17 -8.53
N VAL A 676 -18.80 9.37 -8.75
CA VAL A 676 -19.99 9.29 -7.89
C VAL A 676 -20.59 7.88 -7.92
N ASP A 677 -19.75 6.86 -7.71
CA ASP A 677 -20.09 5.44 -7.91
C ASP A 677 -20.68 5.16 -9.31
N ASP A 678 -20.14 5.76 -10.37
CA ASP A 678 -20.68 5.67 -11.73
C ASP A 678 -19.80 4.88 -12.73
N VAL A 679 -18.51 4.65 -12.43
CA VAL A 679 -17.57 3.95 -13.33
C VAL A 679 -17.63 2.44 -13.11
N PRO A 680 -18.00 1.63 -14.13
CA PRO A 680 -18.05 0.17 -13.97
C PRO A 680 -16.64 -0.43 -13.81
N ALA A 681 -16.44 -1.15 -12.70
CA ALA A 681 -15.18 -1.79 -12.37
C ALA A 681 -15.41 -3.18 -11.74
N THR A 682 -14.33 -3.89 -11.43
CA THR A 682 -14.33 -5.09 -10.57
C THR A 682 -13.31 -4.88 -9.46
N TYR A 683 -13.79 -4.73 -8.23
CA TYR A 683 -12.99 -4.44 -7.06
C TYR A 683 -12.92 -5.66 -6.15
N SER A 684 -11.82 -5.80 -5.42
CA SER A 684 -11.66 -6.83 -4.40
C SER A 684 -10.67 -6.37 -3.34
N SER A 685 -10.98 -6.63 -2.08
CA SER A 685 -10.19 -6.14 -0.95
C SER A 685 -10.07 -7.17 0.16
N THR A 686 -8.96 -7.11 0.90
CA THR A 686 -8.78 -7.78 2.19
C THR A 686 -8.58 -6.72 3.28
N ALA A 687 -9.60 -6.53 4.12
CA ALA A 687 -9.56 -5.60 5.26
C ALA A 687 -8.96 -6.27 6.50
N TYR A 688 -7.97 -5.63 7.10
CA TYR A 688 -7.28 -6.08 8.32
C TYR A 688 -7.86 -5.36 9.55
N TRP A 689 -8.32 -6.11 10.54
CA TRP A 689 -8.90 -5.53 11.75
C TRP A 689 -8.73 -6.40 12.99
N TYR A 690 -8.96 -5.79 14.15
CA TYR A 690 -9.10 -6.48 15.43
C TYR A 690 -10.53 -6.32 15.92
N GLY A 691 -11.18 -7.38 16.41
CA GLY A 691 -12.53 -7.21 16.96
C GLY A 691 -13.15 -8.41 17.66
N GLN A 692 -14.18 -8.10 18.45
CA GLN A 692 -15.05 -9.04 19.16
C GLN A 692 -16.53 -8.81 18.79
N PRO A 693 -17.38 -9.85 18.81
CA PRO A 693 -18.76 -9.76 18.30
C PRO A 693 -19.76 -9.06 19.22
N SER A 694 -19.40 -8.79 20.48
CA SER A 694 -20.24 -7.97 21.39
C SER A 694 -19.98 -6.49 21.14
N ALA A 695 -21.03 -5.65 21.18
CA ALA A 695 -20.84 -4.21 21.24
C ALA A 695 -20.29 -3.80 22.61
N ALA A 696 -19.43 -2.78 22.64
CA ALA A 696 -18.94 -2.10 23.83
C ALA A 696 -19.80 -0.85 24.18
N GLN A 697 -20.56 -0.32 23.22
CA GLN A 697 -21.50 0.79 23.41
C GLN A 697 -22.91 0.39 22.95
N THR A 698 -23.93 1.00 23.56
CA THR A 698 -25.33 0.93 23.14
C THR A 698 -26.01 2.28 23.41
N THR A 699 -27.02 2.63 22.62
CA THR A 699 -27.79 3.88 22.80
C THR A 699 -28.66 3.76 24.05
N SER A 700 -28.35 4.53 25.09
CA SER A 700 -29.08 4.52 26.35
C SER A 700 -30.25 5.50 26.41
N ASP A 701 -30.17 6.60 25.64
CA ASP A 701 -31.13 7.72 25.67
C ASP A 701 -30.98 8.58 24.40
N THR A 702 -31.98 9.42 24.07
CA THR A 702 -31.99 10.28 22.87
C THR A 702 -32.65 11.65 23.13
N LEU A 703 -31.83 12.69 23.31
CA LEU A 703 -32.27 14.08 23.33
C LEU A 703 -32.41 14.63 21.90
N SER A 704 -33.65 14.90 21.48
CA SER A 704 -33.94 15.79 20.35
C SER A 704 -34.02 17.23 20.86
N VAL A 705 -33.15 18.13 20.37
CA VAL A 705 -33.17 19.57 20.67
C VAL A 705 -34.04 20.28 19.63
N GLY A 706 -34.87 21.23 20.06
CA GLY A 706 -35.89 21.88 19.24
C GLY A 706 -37.27 21.18 19.26
N ASP A 707 -37.39 19.99 19.86
CA ASP A 707 -38.67 19.37 20.22
C ASP A 707 -39.00 19.69 21.71
N PRO A 708 -40.02 20.51 22.01
CA PRO A 708 -40.38 20.85 23.38
C PRO A 708 -40.76 19.66 24.27
N ALA A 709 -41.24 18.55 23.71
CA ALA A 709 -41.60 17.36 24.48
C ALA A 709 -40.35 16.61 24.93
N SER A 710 -39.42 16.37 24.01
CA SER A 710 -38.07 15.86 24.30
C SER A 710 -37.31 16.77 25.26
N GLU A 711 -37.23 18.08 25.00
CA GLU A 711 -36.51 19.03 25.86
C GLU A 711 -37.05 19.04 27.30
N ALA A 712 -38.38 19.01 27.47
CA ALA A 712 -39.01 18.94 28.79
C ALA A 712 -38.75 17.61 29.51
N ALA A 713 -38.75 16.48 28.79
CA ALA A 713 -38.48 15.16 29.35
C ALA A 713 -37.04 15.07 29.91
N HIS A 714 -36.06 15.57 29.15
CA HIS A 714 -34.64 15.56 29.53
C HIS A 714 -34.22 16.74 30.42
N ARG A 715 -35.12 17.70 30.69
CA ARG A 715 -34.85 18.95 31.43
C ARG A 715 -33.75 19.79 30.77
N TYR A 716 -33.75 19.85 29.44
CA TYR A 716 -32.82 20.67 28.67
C TYR A 716 -32.90 22.14 29.07
N THR A 717 -31.76 22.81 29.15
CA THR A 717 -31.66 24.24 29.45
C THR A 717 -30.54 24.89 28.63
N SER A 718 -30.77 26.12 28.19
CA SER A 718 -29.78 26.96 27.52
C SER A 718 -29.79 28.35 28.16
N SER A 719 -28.63 28.98 28.29
CA SER A 719 -28.47 30.31 28.89
C SER A 719 -28.85 31.47 27.96
N ASN A 720 -28.86 31.22 26.64
CA ASN A 720 -29.26 32.19 25.62
C ASN A 720 -29.75 31.45 24.35
N PRO A 721 -30.91 30.76 24.39
CA PRO A 721 -31.44 30.07 23.22
C PRO A 721 -31.88 31.08 22.15
N GLY A 722 -31.44 30.85 20.90
CA GLY A 722 -32.08 31.45 19.73
C GLY A 722 -33.47 30.85 19.49
N ALA A 723 -34.20 31.39 18.50
CA ALA A 723 -35.41 30.76 18.03
C ALA A 723 -35.09 29.40 17.37
N ALA A 724 -35.84 28.35 17.71
CA ALA A 724 -35.75 27.08 17.00
C ALA A 724 -36.26 27.25 15.56
N SER A 725 -35.48 26.78 14.59
CA SER A 725 -35.80 26.87 13.16
C SER A 725 -35.49 25.54 12.48
N THR A 726 -36.39 25.06 11.62
CA THR A 726 -36.11 23.91 10.76
C THR A 726 -34.99 24.26 9.80
N LEU A 727 -33.92 23.46 9.83
CA LEU A 727 -32.87 23.44 8.82
C LEU A 727 -33.03 22.11 8.06
N THR A 728 -33.14 22.20 6.73
CA THR A 728 -33.20 21.04 5.84
C THR A 728 -31.86 20.94 5.15
N ASP A 729 -31.19 19.81 5.32
CA ASP A 729 -29.86 19.54 4.79
C ASP A 729 -29.74 18.03 4.52
N THR A 730 -28.71 17.64 3.76
CA THR A 730 -28.36 16.23 3.53
C THR A 730 -27.23 15.80 4.48
N TYR A 731 -27.13 14.49 4.74
CA TYR A 731 -25.89 13.96 5.29
C TYR A 731 -24.85 13.87 4.17
N GLU A 732 -23.58 13.99 4.52
CA GLU A 732 -22.46 13.83 3.58
C GLU A 732 -22.42 12.34 3.15
N GLY A 733 -22.93 12.05 1.95
CA GLY A 733 -23.13 10.69 1.43
C GLY A 733 -24.44 10.00 1.88
N ASN A 734 -25.26 9.61 0.90
CA ASN A 734 -26.51 8.80 0.98
C ASN A 734 -27.59 9.22 2.03
#